data_AF-A0A6P8LDJ7-F1
#
_entry.id   AF-A0A6P8LDJ7-F1
#
_cell.length_a   1.000
_cell.length_b   1.000
_cell.length_c   1.000
_cell.angle_alpha   90.00
_cell.angle_beta   90.00
_cell.angle_gamma   90.00
#
_symmetry.space_group_name_H-M   'P 1'
#
loop_
_entity.id
_entity.type
_entity.pdbx_description
1 polymer ?
#
loop_
_entity_poly.entity_id
_entity_poly.type
_entity_poly.pdbx_seq_one_letter_code
_entity_poly.pdbx_strand_id
1 'polypeptide(L)'
;MAGEDTQILANGNVEALTIIPPKMANGNGLICGKQHNNNGSIPNGKLHEIGAAENGKLIMSDEKSSSLHTEFDDADVSCGWGPCRPHWLQYFATKQAFLVTFCITWVLQGMYYTYFVSVITTIEKLFQIQSKTTGIIMSATEIGQIGSSLLLTYYGGQGHRPKWIAWGMILFAVSSFTCSMPHFIFGEQLIHQNEMFFSGFEGGDPNNTHPIPANLCKLQERSENATLDSWISSTTPAQMNTMNYCKGDSLTEQRIQSKITTVVLAIFFVSLLGVGMGQTAVYTLGIPYIDDNVASRESPLYFAITIGVRILGPALGFILGSLCTMIYADLSANPQITPTDPRWVGAWWLGLVLISAMLMLVSIGMFAFPTRLPASRTPPKRADAKKPSLRDFPKAVKRLLKNDILMFRTASSVLHILPIAGLYTFLPKYLESQFRLPAHHANMISGVGGILVMGLGIIISGVFILRAKPNARFVAAWIAFTAIVYAIGMGVLMFIGCPMDDFAGLVSHSNGLSSFEPVCEATCDCVRNKFSPICSADGKTYFSACHAGCSNYTVVDGKVASFYNCQCIGTNLTAPETTNTATIGYCELECSNFWVYMILFSVFVFIHSTSEVGSMLLILRCVDPRDKAMALGLIQFAIGLFGNVPCPIVYGAVVDSACLVWEYACGERGACWLYDSNVFRMFYHGTTGGILILAFVVDIVVWYKAGSISFVEEQDVEEGTVEEMATLKSQDAQAVDNDYL
;
A
#
# COMPACT_ATOMS: atom_id res chain seq x y z
N MET A 1 -19.91 55.87 6.11
CA MET A 1 -20.05 56.72 7.30
C MET A 1 -21.27 56.25 8.05
N ALA A 2 -21.13 56.13 9.36
CA ALA A 2 -22.09 55.59 10.30
C ALA A 2 -23.37 56.45 10.46
N GLY A 3 -24.38 55.90 11.13
CA GLY A 3 -25.52 56.59 11.72
C GLY A 3 -26.80 55.75 11.57
N GLU A 4 -27.15 54.92 12.54
CA GLU A 4 -27.86 55.21 13.81
C GLU A 4 -29.39 55.28 13.69
N ASP A 5 -30.00 54.27 14.31
CA ASP A 5 -31.21 54.25 15.15
C ASP A 5 -32.19 55.43 15.13
N THR A 6 -33.47 55.10 14.96
CA THR A 6 -34.52 55.64 15.84
C THR A 6 -35.73 54.70 15.92
N GLN A 7 -35.94 54.12 17.10
CA GLN A 7 -37.17 53.46 17.54
C GLN A 7 -38.24 54.50 17.91
N ILE A 8 -39.51 54.25 17.59
CA ILE A 8 -40.66 54.59 18.47
C ILE A 8 -41.68 53.45 18.43
N LEU A 9 -42.05 52.98 19.63
CA LEU A 9 -42.96 51.91 19.99
C LEU A 9 -44.44 52.22 19.75
N ALA A 10 -45.24 51.19 19.42
CA ALA A 10 -46.58 51.00 19.99
C ALA A 10 -46.99 49.51 19.96
N ASN A 11 -47.50 49.03 21.10
CA ASN A 11 -47.76 47.64 21.50
C ASN A 11 -48.79 46.87 20.65
N GLY A 12 -48.55 45.56 20.51
CA GLY A 12 -49.56 44.54 20.17
C GLY A 12 -48.99 43.13 20.33
N ASN A 13 -49.58 42.33 21.22
CA ASN A 13 -49.08 41.05 21.73
C ASN A 13 -48.76 39.97 20.67
N VAL A 14 -47.73 39.18 21.01
CA VAL A 14 -47.22 37.99 20.32
C VAL A 14 -48.07 36.77 20.64
N GLU A 15 -48.51 36.04 19.61
CA GLU A 15 -48.73 34.59 19.70
C GLU A 15 -48.05 33.89 18.52
N ALA A 16 -47.07 33.05 18.85
CA ALA A 16 -46.33 32.20 17.93
C ALA A 16 -47.13 30.92 17.64
N LEU A 17 -47.36 30.64 16.36
CA LEU A 17 -48.00 29.39 15.93
C LEU A 17 -47.00 28.24 16.09
N THR A 18 -47.19 27.48 17.15
CA THR A 18 -46.49 26.23 17.44
C THR A 18 -47.20 25.11 16.67
N ILE A 19 -46.54 24.51 15.67
CA ILE A 19 -47.05 23.27 15.04
C ILE A 19 -46.55 22.09 15.88
N ILE A 20 -47.49 21.49 16.59
CA ILE A 20 -47.33 20.30 17.43
C ILE A 20 -47.12 19.06 16.55
N PRO A 21 -46.16 18.17 16.85
CA PRO A 21 -45.96 16.91 16.14
C PRO A 21 -46.98 15.85 16.60
N PRO A 22 -47.46 14.93 15.73
CA PRO A 22 -48.21 13.79 16.21
C PRO A 22 -47.28 12.77 16.88
N LYS A 23 -47.77 12.30 18.03
CA LYS A 23 -47.16 11.41 19.02
C LYS A 23 -46.54 10.13 18.43
N MET A 24 -45.48 9.70 19.11
CA MET A 24 -44.93 8.35 19.11
C MET A 24 -46.04 7.28 19.19
N ALA A 25 -46.06 6.41 18.17
CA ALA A 25 -46.56 5.04 18.32
C ALA A 25 -45.35 4.11 18.23
N ASN A 26 -45.14 3.37 19.30
CA ASN A 26 -44.09 2.40 19.49
C ASN A 26 -44.29 1.25 18.50
N GLY A 27 -43.32 1.00 17.62
CA GLY A 27 -43.38 -0.09 16.66
C GLY A 27 -42.09 -0.17 15.87
N ASN A 28 -41.14 -0.96 16.35
CA ASN A 28 -40.01 -1.44 15.56
C ASN A 28 -40.53 -2.32 14.41
N GLY A 29 -41.04 -1.70 13.36
CA GLY A 29 -41.55 -2.37 12.16
C GLY A 29 -40.38 -2.79 11.26
N LEU A 30 -39.87 -4.00 11.46
CA LEU A 30 -39.05 -4.69 10.48
C LEU A 30 -39.95 -5.01 9.25
N ILE A 31 -39.89 -4.20 8.19
CA ILE A 31 -40.51 -4.57 6.91
C ILE A 31 -39.50 -5.43 6.15
N CYS A 32 -39.56 -6.75 6.36
CA CYS A 32 -38.91 -7.74 5.52
C CYS A 32 -40.02 -8.52 4.79
N GLY A 33 -40.30 -8.14 3.53
CA GLY A 33 -41.27 -8.84 2.70
C GLY A 33 -40.71 -10.13 2.12
N LYS A 34 -41.42 -11.26 2.29
CA LYS A 34 -41.20 -12.48 1.50
C LYS A 34 -41.77 -12.27 0.09
N GLN A 35 -40.94 -12.43 -0.93
CA GLN A 35 -41.38 -12.50 -2.33
C GLN A 35 -42.18 -13.80 -2.53
N HIS A 36 -43.49 -13.68 -2.76
CA HIS A 36 -44.30 -14.79 -3.26
C HIS A 36 -44.12 -14.89 -4.78
N ASN A 37 -43.43 -15.94 -5.23
CA ASN A 37 -43.47 -16.40 -6.61
C ASN A 37 -44.89 -16.88 -6.93
N ASN A 38 -45.55 -16.26 -7.90
CA ASN A 38 -46.66 -16.89 -8.64
C ASN A 38 -46.33 -16.86 -10.13
N ASN A 39 -45.86 -18.00 -10.62
CA ASN A 39 -45.89 -18.36 -12.04
C ASN A 39 -47.35 -18.62 -12.42
N GLY A 40 -47.82 -17.95 -13.46
CA GLY A 40 -49.10 -18.24 -14.13
C GLY A 40 -49.00 -17.92 -15.63
N SER A 41 -48.68 -18.94 -16.43
CA SER A 41 -49.13 -19.07 -17.84
C SER A 41 -50.66 -18.90 -17.92
N ILE A 42 -51.33 -18.40 -18.97
CA ILE A 42 -51.51 -18.92 -20.35
C ILE A 42 -52.12 -17.76 -21.27
N PRO A 43 -52.58 -17.94 -22.54
CA PRO A 43 -51.95 -17.45 -23.77
C PRO A 43 -52.77 -16.45 -24.64
N ASN A 44 -52.18 -16.07 -25.79
CA ASN A 44 -52.71 -15.36 -26.97
C ASN A 44 -54.24 -15.36 -27.24
N GLY A 45 -54.76 -14.20 -27.66
CA GLY A 45 -56.01 -14.08 -28.43
C GLY A 45 -56.31 -12.64 -28.90
N LYS A 46 -56.32 -12.41 -30.22
CA LYS A 46 -56.89 -11.23 -30.90
C LYS A 46 -58.42 -11.20 -30.74
N LEU A 47 -59.04 -10.03 -30.48
CA LEU A 47 -60.21 -9.54 -31.25
C LEU A 47 -60.66 -8.10 -30.87
N HIS A 48 -60.82 -7.29 -31.91
CA HIS A 48 -61.81 -6.22 -32.20
C HIS A 48 -62.24 -5.12 -31.20
N GLU A 49 -62.17 -3.89 -31.75
CA GLU A 49 -62.95 -2.69 -31.42
C GLU A 49 -64.47 -2.84 -31.67
N ILE A 50 -65.22 -1.84 -31.16
CA ILE A 50 -66.61 -1.35 -31.40
C ILE A 50 -67.38 -1.35 -30.05
N GLY A 51 -68.06 -0.31 -29.55
CA GLY A 51 -68.38 1.06 -30.00
C GLY A 51 -69.52 1.63 -29.11
N ALA A 52 -69.68 2.97 -29.14
CA ALA A 52 -70.86 3.81 -28.77
C ALA A 52 -71.35 3.84 -27.29
N ALA A 53 -71.31 4.99 -26.58
CA ALA A 53 -72.28 6.13 -26.55
C ALA A 53 -73.61 5.75 -25.84
N GLU A 54 -74.28 6.52 -24.95
CA GLU A 54 -74.25 7.91 -24.49
C GLU A 54 -75.20 8.03 -23.26
N ASN A 55 -74.91 8.89 -22.27
CA ASN A 55 -75.88 9.86 -21.68
C ASN A 55 -75.24 10.65 -20.53
N GLY A 56 -75.23 11.97 -20.71
CA GLY A 56 -74.33 12.93 -20.05
C GLY A 56 -74.54 13.21 -18.57
N LYS A 57 -73.43 13.57 -17.90
CA LYS A 57 -73.37 14.78 -17.08
C LYS A 57 -71.93 15.31 -16.99
N LEU A 58 -71.78 16.57 -17.33
CA LEU A 58 -70.55 17.39 -17.34
C LEU A 58 -69.81 17.38 -16.00
N ILE A 59 -68.52 17.05 -16.00
CA ILE A 59 -67.51 17.74 -15.19
C ILE A 59 -66.25 17.92 -16.07
N MET A 60 -65.93 19.19 -16.29
CA MET A 60 -64.75 19.73 -16.96
C MET A 60 -63.48 19.28 -16.21
N SER A 61 -62.55 18.62 -16.88
CA SER A 61 -61.19 18.43 -16.37
C SER A 61 -60.19 18.66 -17.50
N ASP A 62 -59.34 19.66 -17.28
CA ASP A 62 -58.29 20.12 -18.19
C ASP A 62 -57.35 18.99 -18.60
N GLU A 63 -57.25 18.77 -19.91
CA GLU A 63 -56.10 18.15 -20.56
C GLU A 63 -54.88 19.08 -20.42
N LYS A 64 -54.09 18.93 -19.35
CA LYS A 64 -52.65 19.25 -19.37
C LYS A 64 -51.94 18.79 -18.11
N SER A 65 -51.40 17.57 -18.14
CA SER A 65 -50.19 17.15 -17.41
C SER A 65 -50.03 15.63 -17.49
N SER A 66 -49.83 15.10 -18.70
CA SER A 66 -49.11 13.83 -18.85
C SER A 66 -47.62 14.15 -18.72
N SER A 67 -47.16 14.34 -17.48
CA SER A 67 -45.73 14.27 -17.20
C SER A 67 -45.39 12.79 -17.04
N LEU A 68 -44.49 12.35 -17.91
CA LEU A 68 -43.92 11.02 -17.99
C LEU A 68 -43.19 10.67 -16.68
N HIS A 69 -43.92 10.26 -15.65
CA HIS A 69 -43.34 9.60 -14.48
C HIS A 69 -42.96 8.17 -14.90
N THR A 70 -41.72 7.99 -15.36
CA THR A 70 -41.07 6.68 -15.32
C THR A 70 -41.07 6.21 -13.86
N GLU A 71 -41.89 5.21 -13.53
CA GLU A 71 -41.80 4.46 -12.28
C GLU A 71 -40.39 3.87 -12.19
N PHE A 72 -39.52 4.48 -11.39
CA PHE A 72 -38.35 3.79 -10.86
C PHE A 72 -38.86 2.95 -9.68
N ASP A 73 -38.55 1.65 -9.66
CA ASP A 73 -38.82 0.83 -8.48
C ASP A 73 -38.20 1.51 -7.25
N ASP A 74 -38.97 1.72 -6.18
CA ASP A 74 -38.47 2.24 -4.88
C ASP A 74 -37.25 1.46 -4.38
N ALA A 75 -37.09 0.23 -4.88
CA ALA A 75 -35.94 -0.64 -4.69
C ALA A 75 -34.60 -0.13 -5.16
N ASP A 76 -34.57 0.67 -6.22
CA ASP A 76 -33.32 1.15 -6.77
C ASP A 76 -32.79 2.38 -6.03
N VAL A 77 -33.59 2.97 -5.13
CA VAL A 77 -33.31 4.27 -4.48
C VAL A 77 -33.21 4.18 -2.95
N SER A 78 -33.80 3.14 -2.35
CA SER A 78 -33.80 2.93 -0.89
C SER A 78 -32.61 2.08 -0.39
N CYS A 79 -31.98 2.49 0.72
CA CYS A 79 -30.95 1.69 1.39
C CYS A 79 -31.53 0.40 2.01
N GLY A 80 -30.78 -0.70 2.02
CA GLY A 80 -31.25 -1.96 2.59
C GLY A 80 -30.29 -3.12 2.49
N TRP A 81 -30.53 -4.15 3.30
CA TRP A 81 -29.84 -5.44 3.20
C TRP A 81 -30.78 -6.48 2.60
N GLY A 82 -30.54 -6.81 1.33
CA GLY A 82 -31.41 -7.72 0.59
C GLY A 82 -32.87 -7.23 0.57
N PRO A 83 -33.85 -8.05 1.02
CA PRO A 83 -35.27 -7.67 1.07
C PRO A 83 -35.63 -6.77 2.28
N CYS A 84 -34.74 -6.59 3.24
CA CYS A 84 -35.01 -5.82 4.46
C CYS A 84 -34.55 -4.37 4.30
N ARG A 85 -35.46 -3.41 4.48
CA ARG A 85 -35.21 -1.97 4.31
C ARG A 85 -35.65 -1.18 5.53
N PRO A 86 -34.84 -1.15 6.59
CA PRO A 86 -35.23 -0.45 7.80
C PRO A 86 -35.19 1.07 7.60
N HIS A 87 -36.11 1.78 8.25
CA HIS A 87 -36.27 3.23 8.10
C HIS A 87 -35.04 4.02 8.59
N TRP A 88 -34.34 3.53 9.62
CA TRP A 88 -33.12 4.18 10.13
C TRP A 88 -31.97 4.18 9.11
N LEU A 89 -31.94 3.19 8.21
CA LEU A 89 -30.88 3.04 7.21
C LEU A 89 -31.10 3.96 6.00
N GLN A 90 -32.34 4.45 5.79
CA GLN A 90 -32.65 5.43 4.75
C GLN A 90 -31.98 6.79 5.01
N TYR A 91 -31.67 7.11 6.27
CA TYR A 91 -30.91 8.33 6.59
C TYR A 91 -29.51 8.35 5.94
N PHE A 92 -28.93 7.17 5.71
CA PHE A 92 -27.63 7.00 5.06
C PHE A 92 -27.72 6.95 3.52
N ALA A 93 -28.91 7.07 2.92
CA ALA A 93 -29.12 7.09 1.47
C ALA A 93 -28.69 8.43 0.83
N THR A 94 -27.49 8.91 1.16
CA THR A 94 -26.94 10.19 0.70
C THR A 94 -25.60 10.00 0.01
N LYS A 95 -25.30 10.88 -0.95
CA LYS A 95 -23.99 10.94 -1.63
C LYS A 95 -22.83 11.16 -0.66
N GLN A 96 -23.06 11.90 0.42
CA GLN A 96 -22.07 12.16 1.46
C GLN A 96 -21.74 10.90 2.26
N ALA A 97 -22.75 10.13 2.68
CA ALA A 97 -22.53 8.88 3.41
C ALA A 97 -21.79 7.83 2.56
N PHE A 98 -22.13 7.73 1.26
CA PHE A 98 -21.38 6.87 0.34
C PHE A 98 -19.93 7.32 0.21
N LEU A 99 -19.68 8.61 0.00
CA LEU A 99 -18.33 9.16 -0.11
C LEU A 99 -17.49 8.85 1.13
N VAL A 100 -18.05 9.02 2.34
CA VAL A 100 -17.34 8.72 3.60
C VAL A 100 -16.98 7.24 3.67
N THR A 101 -17.94 6.34 3.41
CA THR A 101 -17.71 4.89 3.42
C THR A 101 -16.64 4.49 2.39
N PHE A 102 -16.71 5.08 1.20
CA PHE A 102 -15.75 4.87 0.13
C PHE A 102 -14.34 5.36 0.49
N CYS A 103 -14.23 6.55 1.10
CA CYS A 103 -12.95 7.11 1.54
C CYS A 103 -12.33 6.28 2.66
N ILE A 104 -13.12 5.83 3.65
CA ILE A 104 -12.65 4.93 4.71
C ILE A 104 -12.10 3.64 4.11
N THR A 105 -12.82 3.04 3.16
CA THR A 105 -12.37 1.82 2.47
C THR A 105 -11.03 2.03 1.78
N TRP A 106 -10.87 3.15 1.08
CA TRP A 106 -9.62 3.52 0.40
C TRP A 106 -8.45 3.70 1.38
N VAL A 107 -8.69 4.38 2.50
CA VAL A 107 -7.70 4.55 3.56
C VAL A 107 -7.28 3.19 4.12
N LEU A 108 -8.24 2.29 4.40
CA LEU A 108 -7.96 0.96 4.91
C LEU A 108 -7.17 0.08 3.91
N GLN A 109 -7.50 0.15 2.62
CA GLN A 109 -6.73 -0.56 1.57
C GLN A 109 -5.30 -0.03 1.44
N GLY A 110 -5.13 1.30 1.45
CA GLY A 110 -3.80 1.92 1.48
C GLY A 110 -3.01 1.59 2.74
N MET A 111 -3.69 1.55 3.89
CA MET A 111 -3.12 1.17 5.19
C MET A 111 -2.64 -0.27 5.18
N TYR A 112 -3.40 -1.21 4.60
CA TYR A 112 -2.98 -2.59 4.42
C TYR A 112 -1.68 -2.70 3.61
N TYR A 113 -1.61 -2.01 2.47
CA TYR A 113 -0.48 -2.15 1.56
C TYR A 113 0.85 -1.75 2.23
N THR A 114 0.91 -0.57 2.85
CA THR A 114 2.14 -0.13 3.52
C THR A 114 2.36 -0.79 4.87
N TYR A 115 1.30 -1.25 5.56
CA TYR A 115 1.47 -2.10 6.73
C TYR A 115 2.17 -3.41 6.36
N PHE A 116 1.73 -4.10 5.29
CA PHE A 116 2.38 -5.32 4.83
C PHE A 116 3.85 -5.05 4.48
N VAL A 117 4.13 -3.94 3.79
CA VAL A 117 5.50 -3.47 3.51
C VAL A 117 6.31 -3.27 4.80
N SER A 118 5.73 -2.63 5.81
CA SER A 118 6.41 -2.31 7.08
C SER A 118 6.85 -3.54 7.89
N VAL A 119 6.27 -4.71 7.60
CA VAL A 119 6.57 -5.97 8.29
C VAL A 119 7.33 -6.97 7.42
N ILE A 120 7.67 -6.61 6.18
CA ILE A 120 8.43 -7.47 5.25
C ILE A 120 9.73 -7.97 5.90
N THR A 121 10.48 -7.09 6.55
CA THR A 121 11.77 -7.47 7.17
C THR A 121 11.59 -8.50 8.27
N THR A 122 10.53 -8.39 9.08
CA THR A 122 10.17 -9.39 10.09
C THR A 122 9.77 -10.73 9.47
N ILE A 123 8.96 -10.70 8.40
CA ILE A 123 8.55 -11.91 7.66
C ILE A 123 9.76 -12.59 7.02
N GLU A 124 10.64 -11.84 6.36
CA GLU A 124 11.86 -12.36 5.74
C GLU A 124 12.77 -13.06 6.76
N LYS A 125 12.98 -12.43 7.93
CA LYS A 125 13.77 -13.00 9.04
C LYS A 125 13.12 -14.27 9.61
N LEU A 126 11.82 -14.26 9.87
CA LEU A 126 11.10 -15.41 10.46
C LEU A 126 11.06 -16.63 9.53
N PHE A 127 10.77 -16.42 8.25
CA PHE A 127 10.55 -17.50 7.29
C PHE A 127 11.77 -17.80 6.43
N GLN A 128 12.87 -17.06 6.63
CA GLN A 128 14.14 -17.24 5.93
C GLN A 128 14.02 -17.07 4.41
N ILE A 129 13.46 -15.94 4.00
CA ILE A 129 13.11 -15.64 2.60
C ILE A 129 14.03 -14.53 2.05
N GLN A 130 14.48 -14.68 0.80
CA GLN A 130 15.19 -13.64 0.04
C GLN A 130 14.28 -12.47 -0.33
N SER A 131 14.82 -11.25 -0.47
CA SER A 131 13.99 -10.10 -0.85
C SER A 131 13.43 -10.16 -2.25
N LYS A 132 14.13 -10.79 -3.19
CA LYS A 132 13.58 -11.08 -4.52
C LYS A 132 12.32 -11.94 -4.45
N THR A 133 12.31 -12.95 -3.58
CA THR A 133 11.14 -13.83 -3.40
C THR A 133 9.96 -13.07 -2.78
N THR A 134 10.21 -12.22 -1.78
CA THR A 134 9.20 -11.30 -1.25
C THR A 134 8.66 -10.37 -2.34
N GLY A 135 9.54 -9.85 -3.19
CA GLY A 135 9.15 -9.03 -4.34
C GLY A 135 8.21 -9.76 -5.32
N ILE A 136 8.50 -11.02 -5.62
CA ILE A 136 7.62 -11.86 -6.46
C ILE A 136 6.25 -12.05 -5.78
N ILE A 137 6.22 -12.30 -4.47
CA ILE A 137 4.97 -12.45 -3.72
C ILE A 137 4.14 -11.16 -3.74
N MET A 138 4.78 -10.00 -3.52
CA MET A 138 4.11 -8.70 -3.58
C MET A 138 3.51 -8.41 -4.96
N SER A 139 4.12 -8.92 -6.04
CA SER A 139 3.58 -8.79 -7.38
C SER A 139 2.26 -9.54 -7.60
N ALA A 140 1.93 -10.53 -6.74
CA ALA A 140 0.67 -11.28 -6.83
C ALA A 140 -0.57 -10.37 -6.65
N THR A 141 -0.47 -9.35 -5.80
CA THR A 141 -1.53 -8.33 -5.63
C THR A 141 -1.81 -7.60 -6.93
N GLU A 142 -0.75 -7.18 -7.63
CA GLU A 142 -0.88 -6.48 -8.90
C GLU A 142 -1.41 -7.41 -10.01
N ILE A 143 -0.97 -8.68 -10.02
CA ILE A 143 -1.50 -9.69 -10.95
C ILE A 143 -3.01 -9.89 -10.74
N GLY A 144 -3.45 -10.03 -9.49
CA GLY A 144 -4.88 -10.14 -9.14
C GLY A 144 -5.66 -8.89 -9.55
N GLN A 145 -5.08 -7.70 -9.38
CA GLN A 145 -5.68 -6.45 -9.79
C GLN A 145 -5.82 -6.34 -11.32
N ILE A 146 -4.75 -6.59 -12.06
CA ILE A 146 -4.72 -6.55 -13.53
C ILE A 146 -5.74 -7.53 -14.10
N GLY A 147 -5.71 -8.79 -13.63
CA GLY A 147 -6.58 -9.86 -14.13
C GLY A 147 -8.07 -9.59 -13.89
N SER A 148 -8.40 -8.96 -12.76
CA SER A 148 -9.80 -8.68 -12.40
C SER A 148 -10.32 -7.34 -12.95
N SER A 149 -9.44 -6.37 -13.25
CA SER A 149 -9.82 -4.99 -13.65
C SER A 149 -10.71 -4.90 -14.87
N LEU A 150 -10.35 -5.59 -15.96
CA LEU A 150 -11.11 -5.57 -17.21
C LEU A 150 -12.48 -6.25 -17.05
N LEU A 151 -12.52 -7.37 -16.32
CA LEU A 151 -13.75 -8.13 -16.07
C LEU A 151 -14.71 -7.36 -15.15
N LEU A 152 -14.21 -6.83 -14.03
CA LEU A 152 -15.00 -6.03 -13.08
C LEU A 152 -15.53 -4.74 -13.72
N THR A 153 -14.73 -4.05 -14.54
CA THR A 153 -15.18 -2.84 -15.23
C THR A 153 -16.32 -3.14 -16.20
N TYR A 154 -16.28 -4.28 -16.89
CA TYR A 154 -17.34 -4.68 -17.83
C TYR A 154 -18.61 -5.19 -17.12
N TYR A 155 -18.49 -6.19 -16.25
CA TYR A 155 -19.64 -6.83 -15.58
C TYR A 155 -20.14 -6.02 -14.38
N GLY A 156 -19.23 -5.54 -13.54
CA GLY A 156 -19.56 -4.77 -12.33
C GLY A 156 -20.10 -3.38 -12.64
N GLY A 157 -19.68 -2.77 -13.76
CA GLY A 157 -20.14 -1.45 -14.18
C GLY A 157 -21.63 -1.38 -14.57
N GLN A 158 -22.21 -2.51 -15.02
CA GLN A 158 -23.62 -2.64 -15.42
C GLN A 158 -24.53 -3.20 -14.33
N GLY A 159 -23.96 -3.81 -13.29
CA GLY A 159 -24.71 -4.35 -12.16
C GLY A 159 -24.94 -3.33 -11.04
N HIS A 160 -25.39 -3.82 -9.89
CA HIS A 160 -25.53 -3.04 -8.68
C HIS A 160 -24.15 -2.71 -8.09
N ARG A 161 -23.54 -1.60 -8.53
CA ARG A 161 -22.13 -1.26 -8.24
C ARG A 161 -21.75 -1.34 -6.76
N PRO A 162 -22.54 -0.79 -5.79
CA PRO A 162 -22.19 -0.92 -4.37
C PRO A 162 -22.09 -2.36 -3.86
N LYS A 163 -22.91 -3.29 -4.37
CA LYS A 163 -22.84 -4.71 -3.98
C LYS A 163 -21.57 -5.39 -4.52
N TRP A 164 -21.15 -5.07 -5.73
CA TRP A 164 -19.87 -5.55 -6.28
C TRP A 164 -18.68 -5.00 -5.49
N ILE A 165 -18.73 -3.72 -5.12
CA ILE A 165 -17.73 -3.09 -4.24
C ILE A 165 -17.70 -3.83 -2.90
N ALA A 166 -18.85 -4.06 -2.28
CA ALA A 166 -18.95 -4.75 -0.99
C ALA A 166 -18.41 -6.19 -1.03
N TRP A 167 -18.72 -6.96 -2.07
CA TRP A 167 -18.13 -8.29 -2.28
C TRP A 167 -16.61 -8.24 -2.47
N GLY A 168 -16.10 -7.24 -3.21
CA GLY A 168 -14.66 -7.00 -3.33
C GLY A 168 -14.01 -6.66 -1.98
N MET A 169 -14.67 -5.87 -1.14
CA MET A 169 -14.21 -5.57 0.22
C MET A 169 -14.18 -6.80 1.12
N ILE A 170 -15.21 -7.67 1.06
CA ILE A 170 -15.19 -8.96 1.78
C ILE A 170 -14.02 -9.82 1.31
N LEU A 171 -13.83 -9.95 0.00
CA LEU A 171 -12.71 -10.73 -0.56
C LEU A 171 -11.37 -10.18 -0.08
N PHE A 172 -11.19 -8.86 -0.08
CA PHE A 172 -10.00 -8.21 0.47
C PHE A 172 -9.83 -8.53 1.95
N ALA A 173 -10.88 -8.37 2.77
CA ALA A 173 -10.81 -8.59 4.21
C ALA A 173 -10.45 -10.05 4.56
N VAL A 174 -11.10 -11.03 3.93
CA VAL A 174 -10.80 -12.46 4.13
C VAL A 174 -9.38 -12.79 3.67
N SER A 175 -8.95 -12.25 2.53
CA SER A 175 -7.61 -12.49 2.01
C SER A 175 -6.54 -11.86 2.91
N SER A 176 -6.76 -10.62 3.38
CA SER A 176 -5.92 -9.93 4.36
C SER A 176 -5.79 -10.68 5.67
N PHE A 177 -6.89 -11.24 6.20
CA PHE A 177 -6.86 -12.09 7.39
C PHE A 177 -6.11 -13.40 7.12
N THR A 178 -6.23 -13.96 5.92
CA THR A 178 -5.51 -15.17 5.55
C THR A 178 -3.99 -14.94 5.55
N CYS A 179 -3.52 -13.73 5.22
CA CYS A 179 -2.11 -13.35 5.39
C CYS A 179 -1.61 -13.42 6.85
N SER A 180 -2.45 -13.34 7.88
CA SER A 180 -1.99 -13.52 9.28
C SER A 180 -2.01 -14.99 9.74
N MET A 181 -2.64 -15.90 8.99
CA MET A 181 -2.75 -17.32 9.38
C MET A 181 -1.42 -18.05 9.65
N PRO A 182 -0.33 -17.81 8.89
CA PRO A 182 0.96 -18.45 9.17
C PRO A 182 1.44 -18.27 10.62
N HIS A 183 1.14 -17.12 11.24
CA HIS A 183 1.48 -16.89 12.64
C HIS A 183 0.67 -17.79 13.58
N PHE A 184 -0.63 -17.94 13.36
CA PHE A 184 -1.48 -18.76 14.23
C PHE A 184 -1.23 -20.26 14.07
N ILE A 185 -0.75 -20.70 12.91
CA ILE A 185 -0.48 -22.11 12.63
C ILE A 185 0.94 -22.53 13.04
N PHE A 186 1.95 -21.67 12.78
CA PHE A 186 3.37 -22.01 12.93
C PHE A 186 4.14 -21.05 13.84
N GLY A 187 3.50 -20.05 14.44
CA GLY A 187 4.17 -18.93 15.13
C GLY A 187 5.04 -19.36 16.30
N GLU A 188 4.54 -20.22 17.20
CA GLU A 188 5.30 -20.68 18.37
C GLU A 188 6.58 -21.43 17.96
N GLN A 189 6.45 -22.35 16.99
CA GLN A 189 7.59 -23.10 16.46
C GLN A 189 8.64 -22.19 15.81
N LEU A 190 8.20 -21.18 15.05
CA LEU A 190 9.11 -20.25 14.35
C LEU A 190 9.80 -19.27 15.30
N ILE A 191 9.09 -18.78 16.32
CA ILE A 191 9.66 -17.89 17.34
C ILE A 191 10.71 -18.65 18.16
N HIS A 192 10.38 -19.88 18.60
CA HIS A 192 11.33 -20.72 19.33
C HIS A 192 12.57 -21.05 18.51
N GLN A 193 12.41 -21.35 17.21
CA GLN A 193 13.53 -21.58 16.29
C GLN A 193 14.38 -20.31 16.09
N ASN A 194 13.77 -19.13 15.97
CA ASN A 194 14.49 -17.86 15.92
C ASN A 194 15.29 -17.61 17.21
N GLU A 195 14.75 -17.92 18.39
CA GLU A 195 15.48 -17.81 19.65
C GLU A 195 16.65 -18.81 19.73
N MET A 196 16.44 -20.08 19.37
CA MET A 196 17.49 -21.11 19.31
C MET A 196 18.59 -20.80 18.27
N PHE A 197 18.27 -20.00 17.26
CA PHE A 197 19.29 -19.49 16.35
C PHE A 197 20.32 -18.65 17.10
N PHE A 198 19.93 -17.81 18.06
CA PHE A 198 20.86 -17.01 18.85
C PHE A 198 21.41 -17.73 20.10
N SER A 199 20.71 -18.75 20.61
CA SER A 199 21.15 -19.63 21.71
C SER A 199 21.23 -21.09 21.25
N GLY A 200 22.41 -21.55 20.84
CA GLY A 200 22.62 -22.84 20.21
C GLY A 200 22.37 -24.05 21.12
N PHE A 201 22.06 -25.19 20.50
CA PHE A 201 21.98 -26.48 21.16
C PHE A 201 23.34 -27.19 21.06
N GLU A 202 23.97 -27.46 22.19
CA GLU A 202 24.91 -28.56 22.31
C GLU A 202 24.60 -29.29 23.60
N GLY A 203 24.47 -30.62 23.52
CA GLY A 203 23.99 -31.49 24.58
C GLY A 203 24.68 -31.22 25.92
N GLY A 204 23.97 -30.50 26.79
CA GLY A 204 24.25 -30.42 28.21
C GLY A 204 23.46 -31.49 28.94
N ASP A 205 24.05 -32.00 30.03
CA ASP A 205 23.42 -32.93 30.98
C ASP A 205 21.92 -32.63 31.18
N PRO A 206 21.05 -33.67 31.25
CA PRO A 206 19.61 -33.51 31.49
C PRO A 206 19.24 -32.84 32.83
N ASN A 207 20.23 -32.44 33.64
CA ASN A 207 20.06 -31.74 34.91
C ASN A 207 20.31 -30.22 34.86
N ASN A 208 20.78 -29.64 33.75
CA ASN A 208 21.01 -28.19 33.63
C ASN A 208 20.09 -27.55 32.57
N THR A 209 19.08 -26.81 33.02
CA THR A 209 18.05 -26.12 32.21
C THR A 209 18.46 -24.74 31.69
N HIS A 210 19.76 -24.40 31.68
CA HIS A 210 20.22 -23.09 31.21
C HIS A 210 20.45 -23.07 29.69
N PRO A 211 19.98 -22.05 28.96
CA PRO A 211 20.26 -21.92 27.53
C PRO A 211 21.77 -21.73 27.31
N ILE A 212 22.31 -22.43 26.32
CA ILE A 212 23.70 -22.30 25.91
C ILE A 212 23.74 -21.31 24.72
N PRO A 213 24.65 -20.32 24.71
CA PRO A 213 24.75 -19.39 23.59
C PRO A 213 25.20 -20.09 22.31
N ALA A 214 24.72 -19.62 21.15
CA ALA A 214 25.23 -20.12 19.88
C ALA A 214 26.67 -19.65 19.65
N ASN A 215 27.51 -20.53 19.09
CA ASN A 215 28.88 -20.21 18.67
C ASN A 215 29.71 -19.56 19.79
N LEU A 216 29.90 -20.26 20.91
CA LEU A 216 30.91 -19.90 21.91
C LEU A 216 32.28 -20.46 21.50
N CYS A 217 33.38 -19.79 21.87
CA CYS A 217 34.70 -20.36 21.60
C CYS A 217 34.92 -21.58 22.50
N LYS A 218 35.11 -22.74 21.86
CA LYS A 218 35.63 -23.94 22.50
C LYS A 218 37.13 -23.98 22.31
N LEU A 219 37.87 -23.92 23.42
CA LEU A 219 39.30 -24.16 23.39
C LEU A 219 39.54 -25.61 22.98
N GLN A 220 40.36 -25.82 21.95
CA GLN A 220 40.79 -27.16 21.58
C GLN A 220 41.72 -27.69 22.68
N GLU A 221 41.21 -28.58 23.53
CA GLU A 221 42.08 -29.30 24.47
C GLU A 221 43.11 -30.08 23.68
N ARG A 222 44.37 -29.63 23.77
CA ARG A 222 45.53 -30.39 23.31
C ARG A 222 45.68 -31.60 24.24
N SER A 223 44.90 -32.64 24.01
CA SER A 223 45.12 -33.95 24.63
C SER A 223 46.44 -34.49 24.08
N GLU A 224 47.48 -34.47 24.91
CA GLU A 224 48.80 -35.04 24.60
C GLU A 224 48.80 -36.58 24.51
N ASN A 225 47.63 -37.25 24.50
CA ASN A 225 47.53 -38.71 24.51
C ASN A 225 46.71 -39.27 23.33
N ALA A 226 46.81 -38.68 22.13
CA ALA A 226 46.37 -39.34 20.91
C ALA A 226 47.52 -40.20 20.34
N THR A 227 47.34 -41.52 20.37
CA THR A 227 48.25 -42.50 19.79
C THR A 227 48.48 -42.26 18.29
N LEU A 228 49.69 -42.61 17.85
CA LEU A 228 50.36 -42.30 16.58
C LEU A 228 49.67 -42.78 15.28
N ASP A 229 48.44 -43.30 15.32
CA ASP A 229 47.76 -43.86 14.14
C ASP A 229 46.72 -42.93 13.47
N SER A 230 46.46 -41.74 14.01
CA SER A 230 45.49 -40.78 13.40
C SER A 230 46.11 -39.68 12.54
N TRP A 231 47.44 -39.58 12.47
CA TRP A 231 48.15 -38.46 11.81
C TRP A 231 48.37 -38.60 10.29
N ILE A 232 47.89 -39.68 9.65
CA ILE A 232 48.14 -39.90 8.21
C ILE A 232 47.01 -39.38 7.29
N SER A 233 45.87 -38.91 7.84
CA SER A 233 44.75 -38.44 6.99
C SER A 233 44.50 -36.92 6.97
N SER A 234 45.37 -36.09 7.57
CA SER A 234 45.17 -34.63 7.68
C SER A 234 46.12 -33.78 6.82
N THR A 235 46.55 -34.29 5.67
CA THR A 235 47.24 -33.49 4.63
C THR A 235 46.45 -33.44 3.33
N THR A 236 45.20 -33.04 3.43
CA THR A 236 44.47 -32.41 2.32
C THR A 236 43.60 -31.31 2.91
N PRO A 237 43.54 -30.10 2.33
CA PRO A 237 42.60 -29.08 2.79
C PRO A 237 41.22 -29.71 2.66
N ALA A 238 40.52 -29.88 3.79
CA ALA A 238 39.13 -30.29 3.77
C ALA A 238 38.34 -29.13 3.13
N GLN A 239 38.28 -29.13 1.80
CA GLN A 239 37.12 -28.64 1.07
C GLN A 239 35.93 -29.43 1.64
N MET A 240 35.36 -28.89 2.70
CA MET A 240 34.10 -29.36 3.24
C MET A 240 33.06 -29.02 2.19
N ASN A 241 32.86 -29.97 1.26
CA ASN A 241 31.86 -29.90 0.22
C ASN A 241 30.53 -29.48 0.84
N THR A 242 29.98 -28.37 0.32
CA THR A 242 28.67 -27.79 0.66
C THR A 242 27.51 -28.81 0.54
N MET A 243 27.78 -29.99 -0.02
CA MET A 243 26.85 -31.12 -0.19
C MET A 243 26.74 -32.04 1.04
N ASN A 244 27.70 -32.02 1.96
CA ASN A 244 27.72 -32.93 3.13
C ASN A 244 27.10 -32.34 4.41
N TYR A 245 26.70 -31.07 4.40
CA TYR A 245 26.02 -30.40 5.53
C TYR A 245 24.55 -30.83 5.73
N CYS A 246 24.07 -31.76 4.88
CA CYS A 246 22.69 -32.25 4.86
C CYS A 246 22.51 -33.65 5.50
N LYS A 247 23.37 -34.07 6.45
CA LYS A 247 23.19 -35.34 7.20
C LYS A 247 23.40 -35.14 8.72
N GLY A 248 22.32 -35.15 9.49
CA GLY A 248 22.31 -35.10 10.97
C GLY A 248 20.92 -34.77 11.56
N ASP A 249 20.72 -34.90 12.87
CA ASP A 249 19.42 -34.65 13.55
C ASP A 249 18.99 -33.16 13.50
N SER A 250 19.95 -32.24 13.40
CA SER A 250 19.73 -30.81 13.11
C SER A 250 19.10 -30.54 11.73
N LEU A 251 19.08 -31.52 10.81
CA LEU A 251 18.31 -31.41 9.56
C LEU A 251 16.82 -31.59 9.74
N THR A 252 16.35 -32.32 10.75
CA THR A 252 14.91 -32.59 10.84
C THR A 252 14.19 -31.26 11.06
N GLU A 253 14.72 -30.40 11.91
CA GLU A 253 14.21 -29.05 12.17
C GLU A 253 14.36 -28.11 10.96
N GLN A 254 15.54 -28.04 10.32
CA GLN A 254 15.74 -27.19 9.12
C GLN A 254 14.94 -27.65 7.89
N ARG A 255 14.75 -28.97 7.71
CA ARG A 255 13.90 -29.53 6.64
C ARG A 255 12.42 -29.27 6.90
N ILE A 256 11.99 -29.31 8.16
CA ILE A 256 10.64 -28.90 8.55
C ILE A 256 10.44 -27.41 8.24
N GLN A 257 11.41 -26.56 8.55
CA GLN A 257 11.35 -25.12 8.26
C GLN A 257 11.22 -24.82 6.76
N SER A 258 12.02 -25.47 5.90
CA SER A 258 11.90 -25.32 4.44
C SER A 258 10.51 -25.72 3.91
N LYS A 259 9.91 -26.79 4.47
CA LYS A 259 8.53 -27.20 4.15
C LYS A 259 7.50 -26.17 4.63
N ILE A 260 7.64 -25.68 5.85
CA ILE A 260 6.76 -24.63 6.41
C ILE A 260 6.84 -23.37 5.56
N THR A 261 8.05 -22.88 5.25
CA THR A 261 8.27 -21.71 4.39
C THR A 261 7.56 -21.89 3.05
N THR A 262 7.68 -23.04 2.38
CA THR A 262 6.99 -23.30 1.11
C THR A 262 5.47 -23.18 1.22
N VAL A 263 4.87 -23.75 2.27
CA VAL A 263 3.43 -23.65 2.53
C VAL A 263 3.02 -22.20 2.80
N VAL A 264 3.80 -21.47 3.59
CA VAL A 264 3.54 -20.07 3.94
C VAL A 264 3.63 -19.16 2.71
N LEU A 265 4.64 -19.35 1.86
CA LEU A 265 4.79 -18.62 0.60
C LEU A 265 3.56 -18.84 -0.30
N ALA A 266 3.03 -20.06 -0.38
CA ALA A 266 1.82 -20.36 -1.14
C ALA A 266 0.57 -19.66 -0.56
N ILE A 267 0.44 -19.65 0.79
CA ILE A 267 -0.63 -18.91 1.47
C ILE A 267 -0.54 -17.42 1.13
N PHE A 268 0.63 -16.79 1.29
CA PHE A 268 0.81 -15.38 0.95
C PHE A 268 0.49 -15.07 -0.51
N PHE A 269 0.96 -15.91 -1.44
CA PHE A 269 0.71 -15.69 -2.87
C PHE A 269 -0.78 -15.69 -3.20
N VAL A 270 -1.53 -16.71 -2.72
CA VAL A 270 -2.98 -16.82 -2.96
C VAL A 270 -3.74 -15.69 -2.27
N SER A 271 -3.38 -15.35 -1.03
CA SER A 271 -4.01 -14.25 -0.29
C SER A 271 -3.77 -12.90 -0.96
N LEU A 272 -2.53 -12.59 -1.35
CA LEU A 272 -2.22 -11.32 -2.01
C LEU A 272 -2.90 -11.20 -3.37
N LEU A 273 -3.02 -12.29 -4.12
CA LEU A 273 -3.83 -12.32 -5.34
C LEU A 273 -5.30 -11.94 -5.04
N GLY A 274 -5.89 -12.52 -3.98
CA GLY A 274 -7.24 -12.18 -3.53
C GLY A 274 -7.40 -10.73 -3.06
N VAL A 275 -6.40 -10.19 -2.37
CA VAL A 275 -6.32 -8.76 -1.99
C VAL A 275 -6.36 -7.88 -3.24
N GLY A 276 -5.57 -8.20 -4.26
CA GLY A 276 -5.55 -7.48 -5.54
C GLY A 276 -6.90 -7.48 -6.25
N MET A 277 -7.57 -8.63 -6.29
CA MET A 277 -8.92 -8.76 -6.85
C MET A 277 -9.94 -7.92 -6.07
N GLY A 278 -9.90 -7.96 -4.74
CA GLY A 278 -10.81 -7.20 -3.88
C GLY A 278 -10.61 -5.68 -3.99
N GLN A 279 -9.35 -5.23 -4.07
CA GLN A 279 -8.97 -3.82 -4.26
C GLN A 279 -9.57 -3.24 -5.53
N THR A 280 -9.55 -4.03 -6.60
CA THR A 280 -9.97 -3.61 -7.94
C THR A 280 -11.43 -3.19 -7.97
N ALA A 281 -12.33 -3.89 -7.28
CA ALA A 281 -13.76 -3.55 -7.27
C ALA A 281 -14.01 -2.14 -6.73
N VAL A 282 -13.33 -1.77 -5.64
CA VAL A 282 -13.38 -0.43 -5.03
C VAL A 282 -12.83 0.61 -6.01
N TYR A 283 -11.67 0.31 -6.62
CA TYR A 283 -10.99 1.19 -7.56
C TYR A 283 -11.82 1.49 -8.82
N THR A 284 -12.30 0.45 -9.50
CA THR A 284 -12.89 0.57 -10.84
C THR A 284 -14.37 0.98 -10.81
N LEU A 285 -15.11 0.63 -9.75
CA LEU A 285 -16.55 0.87 -9.69
C LEU A 285 -16.93 2.07 -8.80
N GLY A 286 -16.09 2.43 -7.83
CA GLY A 286 -16.40 3.48 -6.87
C GLY A 286 -16.44 4.89 -7.46
N ILE A 287 -15.41 5.27 -8.22
CA ILE A 287 -15.34 6.59 -8.86
C ILE A 287 -16.50 6.78 -9.87
N PRO A 288 -16.79 5.83 -10.78
CA PRO A 288 -17.96 5.95 -11.66
C PRO A 288 -19.29 6.00 -10.91
N TYR A 289 -19.43 5.30 -9.79
CA TYR A 289 -20.66 5.39 -8.98
C TYR A 289 -20.84 6.81 -8.39
N ILE A 290 -19.77 7.44 -7.92
CA ILE A 290 -19.83 8.84 -7.46
C ILE A 290 -20.21 9.76 -8.62
N ASP A 291 -19.56 9.61 -9.78
CA ASP A 291 -19.81 10.42 -10.97
C ASP A 291 -21.28 10.36 -11.44
N ASP A 292 -21.85 9.15 -11.48
CA ASP A 292 -23.23 8.94 -11.93
C ASP A 292 -24.29 9.42 -10.91
N ASN A 293 -23.92 9.66 -9.65
CA ASN A 293 -24.85 10.05 -8.58
C ASN A 293 -24.63 11.48 -8.03
N VAL A 294 -23.64 12.21 -8.54
CA VAL A 294 -23.33 13.59 -8.16
C VAL A 294 -23.59 14.51 -9.36
N ALA A 295 -24.04 15.74 -9.11
CA ALA A 295 -24.22 16.72 -10.19
C ALA A 295 -22.88 16.96 -10.91
N SER A 296 -22.89 17.08 -12.24
CA SER A 296 -21.66 17.21 -13.03
C SER A 296 -20.76 18.37 -12.57
N ARG A 297 -21.35 19.47 -12.07
CA ARG A 297 -20.63 20.62 -11.49
C ARG A 297 -19.92 20.32 -10.16
N GLU A 298 -20.43 19.38 -9.38
CA GLU A 298 -19.87 18.98 -8.09
C GLU A 298 -18.88 17.81 -8.21
N SER A 299 -18.98 16.99 -9.27
CA SER A 299 -18.13 15.81 -9.50
C SER A 299 -16.61 16.04 -9.32
N PRO A 300 -16.00 17.18 -9.77
CA PRO A 300 -14.56 17.38 -9.61
C PRO A 300 -14.14 17.55 -8.15
N LEU A 301 -15.00 18.12 -7.30
CA LEU A 301 -14.73 18.29 -5.87
C LEU A 301 -14.70 16.93 -5.17
N TYR A 302 -15.64 16.04 -5.49
CA TYR A 302 -15.68 14.70 -4.90
C TYR A 302 -14.45 13.88 -5.33
N PHE A 303 -14.02 13.98 -6.58
CA PHE A 303 -12.78 13.34 -7.04
C PHE A 303 -11.56 13.87 -6.32
N ALA A 304 -11.44 15.20 -6.15
CA ALA A 304 -10.34 15.80 -5.41
C ALA A 304 -10.29 15.33 -3.96
N ILE A 305 -11.44 15.22 -3.28
CA ILE A 305 -11.54 14.70 -1.90
C ILE A 305 -11.09 13.24 -1.86
N THR A 306 -11.60 12.38 -2.75
CA THR A 306 -11.21 10.97 -2.81
C THR A 306 -9.70 10.79 -3.02
N ILE A 307 -9.11 11.54 -3.96
CA ILE A 307 -7.68 11.47 -4.26
C ILE A 307 -6.84 12.00 -3.09
N GLY A 308 -7.26 13.09 -2.44
CA GLY A 308 -6.57 13.65 -1.29
C GLY A 308 -6.57 12.70 -0.08
N VAL A 309 -7.73 12.12 0.24
CA VAL A 309 -7.88 11.19 1.38
C VAL A 309 -7.11 9.88 1.15
N ARG A 310 -6.98 9.43 -0.10
CA ARG A 310 -6.22 8.22 -0.46
C ARG A 310 -4.79 8.22 0.10
N ILE A 311 -4.14 9.37 0.20
CA ILE A 311 -2.75 9.48 0.67
C ILE A 311 -2.61 9.19 2.17
N LEU A 312 -3.67 9.40 2.95
CA LEU A 312 -3.67 9.12 4.38
C LEU A 312 -3.52 7.62 4.68
N GLY A 313 -4.07 6.74 3.82
CA GLY A 313 -3.99 5.29 4.00
C GLY A 313 -2.55 4.80 4.13
N PRO A 314 -1.70 4.98 3.10
CA PRO A 314 -0.31 4.55 3.15
C PRO A 314 0.49 5.10 4.34
N ALA A 315 0.25 6.36 4.75
CA ALA A 315 0.92 6.94 5.92
C ALA A 315 0.49 6.25 7.23
N LEU A 316 -0.82 6.04 7.41
CA LEU A 316 -1.37 5.33 8.57
C LEU A 316 -0.91 3.87 8.62
N GLY A 317 -0.65 3.23 7.48
CA GLY A 317 -0.13 1.86 7.43
C GLY A 317 1.28 1.73 7.97
N PHE A 318 2.18 2.66 7.63
CA PHE A 318 3.53 2.70 8.21
C PHE A 318 3.52 3.05 9.70
N ILE A 319 2.65 3.97 10.12
CA ILE A 319 2.48 4.33 11.54
C ILE A 319 1.95 3.12 12.33
N LEU A 320 0.92 2.44 11.83
CA LEU A 320 0.41 1.21 12.43
C LEU A 320 1.47 0.11 12.44
N GLY A 321 2.27 0.00 11.38
CA GLY A 321 3.43 -0.88 11.29
C GLY A 321 4.43 -0.62 12.40
N SER A 322 4.79 0.64 12.64
CA SER A 322 5.65 1.05 13.76
C SER A 322 5.07 0.64 15.12
N LEU A 323 3.79 0.92 15.37
CA LEU A 323 3.14 0.55 16.62
C LEU A 323 3.08 -0.96 16.84
N CYS A 324 2.75 -1.75 15.81
CA CYS A 324 2.70 -3.21 15.92
C CYS A 324 4.08 -3.85 16.03
N THR A 325 5.10 -3.32 15.34
CA THR A 325 6.47 -3.87 15.40
C THR A 325 7.19 -3.54 16.71
N MET A 326 6.74 -2.51 17.44
CA MET A 326 7.20 -2.20 18.80
C MET A 326 6.66 -3.19 19.85
N ILE A 327 5.61 -3.95 19.54
CA ILE A 327 5.02 -4.96 20.43
C ILE A 327 5.58 -6.34 20.04
N TYR A 328 5.90 -7.17 21.03
CA TYR A 328 6.41 -8.52 20.78
C TYR A 328 5.34 -9.42 20.14
N ALA A 329 5.76 -10.33 19.27
CA ALA A 329 4.85 -11.15 18.47
C ALA A 329 3.92 -12.03 19.31
N ASP A 330 4.39 -12.52 20.46
CA ASP A 330 3.57 -13.21 21.46
C ASP A 330 3.11 -12.22 22.53
N LEU A 331 1.80 -11.92 22.53
CA LEU A 331 1.18 -10.99 23.46
C LEU A 331 1.02 -11.54 24.88
N SER A 332 1.15 -12.86 25.07
CA SER A 332 1.02 -13.52 26.36
C SER A 332 2.34 -13.61 27.11
N ALA A 333 3.46 -13.54 26.38
CA ALA A 333 4.80 -13.54 26.94
C ALA A 333 5.20 -12.13 27.41
N ASN A 334 5.94 -12.06 28.52
CA ASN A 334 6.64 -10.85 28.96
C ASN A 334 8.12 -10.97 28.57
N PRO A 335 8.52 -10.55 27.36
CA PRO A 335 9.90 -10.64 26.94
C PRO A 335 10.76 -9.68 27.76
N GLN A 336 11.81 -10.20 28.41
CA GLN A 336 12.86 -9.39 29.05
C GLN A 336 13.90 -8.87 28.02
N ILE A 337 13.51 -8.79 26.75
CA ILE A 337 14.33 -8.26 25.64
C ILE A 337 13.66 -7.00 25.11
N THR A 338 14.46 -6.04 24.64
CA THR A 338 13.96 -4.77 24.10
C THR A 338 13.72 -4.87 22.58
N PRO A 339 12.92 -3.96 21.97
CA PRO A 339 12.74 -3.88 20.51
C PRO A 339 14.00 -3.60 19.68
N THR A 340 15.13 -3.32 20.34
CA THR A 340 16.44 -3.11 19.73
C THR A 340 17.27 -4.39 19.66
N ASP A 341 16.89 -5.44 20.40
CA ASP A 341 17.58 -6.74 20.40
C ASP A 341 17.36 -7.46 19.04
N PRO A 342 18.39 -8.05 18.42
CA PRO A 342 18.25 -8.76 17.13
C PRO A 342 17.30 -9.97 17.18
N ARG A 343 17.03 -10.54 18.37
CA ARG A 343 16.05 -11.62 18.57
C ARG A 343 14.61 -11.11 18.56
N TRP A 344 14.41 -9.80 18.62
CA TRP A 344 13.08 -9.22 18.68
C TRP A 344 12.28 -9.52 17.42
N VAL A 345 11.11 -10.14 17.61
CA VAL A 345 10.12 -10.35 16.56
C VAL A 345 8.92 -9.49 16.88
N GLY A 346 8.70 -8.45 16.09
CA GLY A 346 7.53 -7.58 16.23
C GLY A 346 6.23 -8.29 15.83
N ALA A 347 5.08 -7.85 16.38
CA ALA A 347 3.75 -8.40 16.12
C ALA A 347 3.23 -8.07 14.70
N TRP A 348 3.86 -8.66 13.69
CA TRP A 348 3.61 -8.41 12.26
C TRP A 348 2.21 -8.81 11.78
N TRP A 349 1.53 -9.69 12.50
CA TRP A 349 0.20 -10.20 12.17
C TRP A 349 -0.93 -9.29 12.68
N LEU A 350 -0.66 -8.51 13.74
CA LEU A 350 -1.67 -7.80 14.52
C LEU A 350 -2.41 -6.75 13.69
N GLY A 351 -1.67 -5.96 12.91
CA GLY A 351 -2.25 -4.94 12.05
C GLY A 351 -3.03 -5.54 10.87
N LEU A 352 -2.62 -6.69 10.34
CA LEU A 352 -3.40 -7.40 9.29
C LEU A 352 -4.78 -7.78 9.82
N VAL A 353 -4.85 -8.32 11.04
CA VAL A 353 -6.11 -8.67 11.70
C VAL A 353 -6.96 -7.42 11.95
N LEU A 354 -6.37 -6.37 12.52
CA LEU A 354 -7.07 -5.10 12.78
C LEU A 354 -7.68 -4.51 11.49
N ILE A 355 -6.89 -4.41 10.42
CA ILE A 355 -7.33 -3.85 9.14
C ILE A 355 -8.43 -4.72 8.51
N SER A 356 -8.27 -6.05 8.54
CA SER A 356 -9.27 -6.98 8.01
C SER A 356 -10.61 -6.88 8.74
N ALA A 357 -10.60 -6.75 10.07
CA ALA A 357 -11.80 -6.56 10.88
C ALA A 357 -12.51 -5.23 10.54
N MET A 358 -11.74 -4.13 10.43
CA MET A 358 -12.30 -2.84 10.04
C MET A 358 -12.90 -2.87 8.63
N LEU A 359 -12.20 -3.48 7.65
CA LEU A 359 -12.73 -3.63 6.29
C LEU A 359 -14.01 -4.48 6.25
N MET A 360 -14.07 -5.56 7.03
CA MET A 360 -15.28 -6.38 7.13
C MET A 360 -16.45 -5.56 7.67
N LEU A 361 -16.26 -4.75 8.71
CA LEU A 361 -17.29 -3.87 9.27
C LEU A 361 -17.78 -2.83 8.24
N VAL A 362 -16.85 -2.18 7.53
CA VAL A 362 -17.21 -1.19 6.51
C VAL A 362 -17.92 -1.85 5.32
N SER A 363 -17.60 -3.11 4.99
CA SER A 363 -18.27 -3.84 3.90
C SER A 363 -19.77 -4.06 4.17
N ILE A 364 -20.16 -4.27 5.43
CA ILE A 364 -21.57 -4.41 5.84
C ILE A 364 -22.33 -3.10 5.57
N GLY A 365 -21.70 -1.96 5.83
CA GLY A 365 -22.21 -0.64 5.46
C GLY A 365 -22.32 -0.47 3.95
N MET A 366 -21.32 -0.94 3.19
CA MET A 366 -21.34 -0.84 1.72
C MET A 366 -22.49 -1.63 1.08
N PHE A 367 -22.89 -2.77 1.65
CA PHE A 367 -24.06 -3.54 1.18
C PHE A 367 -25.39 -2.81 1.32
N ALA A 368 -25.47 -1.82 2.23
CA ALA A 368 -26.69 -1.07 2.48
C ALA A 368 -27.02 -0.05 1.39
N PHE A 369 -26.04 0.40 0.60
CA PHE A 369 -26.28 1.46 -0.37
C PHE A 369 -27.13 0.98 -1.57
N PRO A 370 -28.03 1.84 -2.09
CA PRO A 370 -28.91 1.52 -3.23
C PRO A 370 -28.16 1.50 -4.57
N THR A 371 -28.82 1.03 -5.63
CA THR A 371 -28.27 1.08 -7.00
C THR A 371 -28.06 2.52 -7.47
N ARG A 372 -28.96 3.43 -7.07
CA ARG A 372 -28.93 4.86 -7.37
C ARG A 372 -29.26 5.63 -6.11
N LEU A 373 -28.58 6.75 -5.89
CA LEU A 373 -28.93 7.65 -4.81
C LEU A 373 -30.15 8.50 -5.23
N PRO A 374 -31.07 8.81 -4.32
CA PRO A 374 -32.22 9.67 -4.62
C PRO A 374 -31.74 11.03 -5.16
N ALA A 375 -31.89 11.24 -6.47
CA ALA A 375 -31.43 12.46 -7.12
C ALA A 375 -32.41 13.61 -6.87
N SER A 376 -31.87 14.77 -6.49
CA SER A 376 -32.48 16.06 -6.79
C SER A 376 -32.49 16.24 -8.31
N ARG A 377 -33.68 16.07 -8.90
CA ARG A 377 -34.17 16.43 -10.25
C ARG A 377 -33.24 16.29 -11.47
N THR A 378 -33.80 15.56 -12.44
CA THR A 378 -33.46 15.39 -13.87
C THR A 378 -32.16 14.63 -14.23
N PRO A 379 -32.28 13.43 -14.84
CA PRO A 379 -31.14 12.78 -15.48
C PRO A 379 -30.79 13.51 -16.79
N PRO A 380 -29.50 13.64 -17.16
CA PRO A 380 -29.18 13.88 -18.56
C PRO A 380 -29.69 12.70 -19.38
N LYS A 381 -30.47 12.98 -20.44
CA LYS A 381 -30.85 11.98 -21.44
C LYS A 381 -29.57 11.39 -22.04
N ARG A 382 -29.12 10.22 -21.59
CA ARG A 382 -28.28 9.37 -22.44
C ARG A 382 -29.20 8.89 -23.56
N ALA A 383 -29.03 9.48 -24.74
CA ALA A 383 -29.55 8.91 -25.98
C ALA A 383 -29.20 7.41 -25.99
N ASP A 384 -30.21 6.57 -26.21
CA ASP A 384 -30.18 5.11 -26.17
C ASP A 384 -28.77 4.53 -26.27
N ALA A 385 -28.14 4.30 -25.11
CA ALA A 385 -26.88 3.60 -25.05
C ALA A 385 -27.17 2.14 -25.42
N LYS A 386 -27.10 1.87 -26.73
CA LYS A 386 -27.08 0.53 -27.33
C LYS A 386 -26.25 -0.37 -26.42
N LYS A 387 -26.83 -1.46 -25.91
CA LYS A 387 -26.14 -2.42 -25.02
C LYS A 387 -24.73 -2.64 -25.55
N PRO A 388 -23.67 -2.21 -24.84
CA PRO A 388 -22.32 -2.25 -25.40
C PRO A 388 -21.95 -3.70 -25.65
N SER A 389 -21.57 -4.01 -26.89
CA SER A 389 -21.14 -5.35 -27.26
C SER A 389 -19.68 -5.54 -26.84
N LEU A 390 -19.31 -6.73 -26.34
CA LEU A 390 -17.89 -7.14 -26.22
C LEU A 390 -17.10 -6.95 -27.53
N ARG A 391 -17.79 -6.89 -28.68
CA ARG A 391 -17.17 -6.59 -29.99
C ARG A 391 -16.75 -5.13 -30.18
N ASP A 392 -17.26 -4.20 -29.38
CA ASP A 392 -16.90 -2.79 -29.46
C ASP A 392 -15.75 -2.43 -28.50
N PHE A 393 -15.48 -3.27 -27.49
CA PHE A 393 -14.35 -3.10 -26.57
C PHE A 393 -12.97 -3.05 -27.28
N PRO A 394 -12.62 -4.00 -28.19
CA PRO A 394 -11.35 -3.93 -28.91
C PRO A 394 -11.21 -2.69 -29.79
N LYS A 395 -12.33 -2.16 -30.32
CA LYS A 395 -12.31 -0.94 -31.13
C LYS A 395 -11.97 0.29 -30.29
N ALA A 396 -12.53 0.39 -29.09
CA ALA A 396 -12.27 1.49 -28.17
C ALA A 396 -10.83 1.45 -27.64
N VAL A 397 -10.32 0.27 -27.25
CA VAL A 397 -8.91 0.09 -26.87
C VAL A 397 -7.97 0.45 -28.03
N LYS A 398 -8.26 0.00 -29.25
CA LYS A 398 -7.47 0.33 -30.45
C LYS A 398 -7.46 1.84 -30.75
N ARG A 399 -8.55 2.56 -30.47
CA ARG A 399 -8.61 4.03 -30.63
C ARG A 399 -7.69 4.71 -29.63
N LEU A 400 -7.71 4.29 -28.36
CA LEU A 400 -6.86 4.84 -27.31
C LEU A 400 -5.37 4.55 -27.55
N LEU A 401 -5.03 3.34 -27.98
CA LEU A 401 -3.64 2.97 -28.31
C LEU A 401 -3.07 3.74 -29.52
N LYS A 402 -3.92 4.28 -30.39
CA LYS A 402 -3.51 5.15 -31.51
C LYS A 402 -3.31 6.61 -31.10
N ASN A 403 -3.70 6.99 -29.89
CA ASN A 403 -3.49 8.34 -29.40
C ASN A 403 -2.04 8.47 -28.91
N ASP A 404 -1.19 9.02 -29.77
CA ASP A 404 0.24 9.19 -29.51
C ASP A 404 0.53 9.90 -28.18
N ILE A 405 -0.17 11.00 -27.88
CA ILE A 405 0.09 11.77 -26.66
C ILE A 405 -0.29 10.98 -25.41
N LEU A 406 -1.39 10.22 -25.49
CA LEU A 406 -1.79 9.31 -24.41
C LEU A 406 -0.75 8.21 -24.18
N MET A 407 -0.14 7.66 -25.24
CA MET A 407 0.88 6.61 -25.12
C MET A 407 2.16 7.11 -24.47
N PHE A 408 2.70 8.26 -24.90
CA PHE A 408 3.86 8.86 -24.23
C PHE A 408 3.55 9.26 -22.79
N ARG A 409 2.35 9.81 -22.53
CA ARG A 409 1.91 10.12 -21.17
C ARG A 409 1.85 8.86 -20.30
N THR A 410 1.31 7.76 -20.82
CA THR A 410 1.23 6.47 -20.13
C THR A 410 2.63 5.92 -19.82
N ALA A 411 3.54 5.96 -20.79
CA ALA A 411 4.92 5.53 -20.60
C ALA A 411 5.63 6.37 -19.52
N SER A 412 5.46 7.70 -19.54
CA SER A 412 5.97 8.57 -18.48
C SER A 412 5.38 8.20 -17.11
N SER A 413 4.06 7.98 -17.00
CA SER A 413 3.45 7.57 -15.73
C SER A 413 4.02 6.26 -15.17
N VAL A 414 4.27 5.27 -16.03
CA VAL A 414 4.94 4.01 -15.64
C VAL A 414 6.35 4.30 -15.08
N LEU A 415 7.13 5.12 -15.78
CA LEU A 415 8.51 5.44 -15.41
C LEU A 415 8.62 6.31 -14.14
N HIS A 416 7.57 7.06 -13.77
CA HIS A 416 7.52 7.76 -12.48
C HIS A 416 7.11 6.83 -11.34
N ILE A 417 6.06 6.02 -11.56
CA ILE A 417 5.47 5.21 -10.49
C ILE A 417 6.39 4.04 -10.12
N LEU A 418 7.04 3.40 -11.09
CA LEU A 418 7.92 2.25 -10.85
C LEU A 418 9.01 2.53 -9.80
N PRO A 419 9.88 3.57 -9.96
CA PRO A 419 10.96 3.81 -9.00
C PRO A 419 10.43 4.31 -7.64
N ILE A 420 9.32 5.05 -7.60
CA ILE A 420 8.74 5.54 -6.34
C ILE A 420 8.15 4.38 -5.56
N ALA A 421 7.37 3.52 -6.20
CA ALA A 421 6.82 2.32 -5.56
C ALA A 421 7.96 1.46 -4.99
N GLY A 422 9.03 1.25 -5.77
CA GLY A 422 10.14 0.38 -5.37
C GLY A 422 10.94 0.95 -4.21
N LEU A 423 11.18 2.26 -4.25
CA LEU A 423 11.79 2.98 -3.15
C LEU A 423 10.93 2.87 -1.89
N TYR A 424 9.61 3.07 -1.95
CA TYR A 424 8.80 2.97 -0.72
C TYR A 424 8.59 1.54 -0.22
N THR A 425 8.57 0.54 -1.10
CA THR A 425 8.47 -0.88 -0.73
C THR A 425 9.69 -1.35 0.09
N PHE A 426 10.87 -0.81 -0.16
CA PHE A 426 12.09 -1.23 0.54
C PHE A 426 12.70 -0.12 1.43
N LEU A 427 12.04 1.03 1.58
CA LEU A 427 12.51 2.14 2.41
C LEU A 427 12.74 1.74 3.88
N PRO A 428 11.81 1.05 4.57
CA PRO A 428 12.05 0.65 5.95
C PRO A 428 13.29 -0.25 6.06
N LYS A 429 13.42 -1.22 5.15
CA LYS A 429 14.58 -2.12 5.09
C LYS A 429 15.89 -1.38 4.82
N TYR A 430 15.86 -0.39 3.93
CA TYR A 430 17.00 0.48 3.67
C TYR A 430 17.39 1.26 4.94
N LEU A 431 16.43 1.82 5.66
CA LEU A 431 16.69 2.54 6.91
C LEU A 431 17.19 1.62 8.04
N GLU A 432 16.64 0.41 8.16
CA GLU A 432 17.12 -0.63 9.08
C GLU A 432 18.57 -1.01 8.77
N SER A 433 18.93 -1.17 7.50
CA SER A 433 20.26 -1.65 7.11
C SER A 433 21.33 -0.55 7.09
N GLN A 434 21.02 0.64 6.57
CA GLN A 434 22.01 1.71 6.38
C GLN A 434 22.29 2.51 7.64
N PHE A 435 21.25 2.76 8.44
CA PHE A 435 21.29 3.59 9.63
C PHE A 435 21.10 2.78 10.92
N ARG A 436 20.98 1.44 10.81
CA ARG A 436 20.80 0.51 11.94
C ARG A 436 19.64 0.86 12.86
N LEU A 437 18.59 1.42 12.27
CA LEU A 437 17.38 1.73 13.02
C LEU A 437 16.61 0.44 13.30
N PRO A 438 16.01 0.29 14.48
CA PRO A 438 15.07 -0.79 14.71
C PRO A 438 13.82 -0.59 13.84
N ALA A 439 13.13 -1.69 13.52
CA ALA A 439 12.01 -1.71 12.58
C ALA A 439 10.93 -0.66 12.89
N HIS A 440 10.58 -0.46 14.18
CA HIS A 440 9.54 0.50 14.56
C HIS A 440 9.95 1.95 14.27
N HIS A 441 11.22 2.31 14.42
CA HIS A 441 11.72 3.65 14.07
C HIS A 441 11.77 3.83 12.55
N ALA A 442 12.30 2.86 11.81
CA ALA A 442 12.35 2.87 10.34
C ALA A 442 10.94 3.03 9.71
N ASN A 443 9.96 2.32 10.25
CA ASN A 443 8.56 2.40 9.83
C ASN A 443 7.94 3.78 10.12
N MET A 444 8.13 4.31 11.34
CA MET A 444 7.63 5.64 11.71
C MET A 444 8.16 6.73 10.76
N ILE A 445 9.47 6.69 10.51
CA ILE A 445 10.15 7.67 9.65
C ILE A 445 9.68 7.55 8.19
N SER A 446 9.49 6.32 7.69
CA SER A 446 8.98 6.08 6.32
C SER A 446 7.57 6.67 6.12
N GLY A 447 6.70 6.53 7.11
CA GLY A 447 5.35 7.11 7.09
C GLY A 447 5.34 8.63 7.18
N VAL A 448 6.02 9.18 8.19
CA VAL A 448 5.98 10.62 8.49
C VAL A 448 6.88 11.45 7.57
N GLY A 449 8.16 11.05 7.43
CA GLY A 449 9.15 11.78 6.64
C GLY A 449 9.05 11.53 5.13
N GLY A 450 8.44 10.41 4.73
CA GLY A 450 8.21 10.08 3.32
C GLY A 450 6.79 10.40 2.85
N ILE A 451 5.83 9.57 3.25
CA ILE A 451 4.48 9.60 2.65
C ILE A 451 3.69 10.86 3.01
N LEU A 452 3.69 11.31 4.27
CA LEU A 452 2.96 12.54 4.63
C LEU A 452 3.53 13.77 3.92
N VAL A 453 4.86 13.84 3.79
CA VAL A 453 5.53 14.90 3.02
C VAL A 453 5.11 14.87 1.56
N MET A 454 5.06 13.67 0.95
CA MET A 454 4.52 13.48 -0.40
C MET A 454 3.08 14.02 -0.49
N GLY A 455 2.23 13.73 0.49
CA GLY A 455 0.86 14.21 0.54
C GLY A 455 0.71 15.73 0.62
N LEU A 456 1.56 16.40 1.39
CA LEU A 456 1.59 17.86 1.46
C LEU A 456 1.88 18.49 0.10
N GLY A 457 2.86 17.97 -0.66
CA GLY A 457 3.19 18.48 -1.98
C GLY A 457 2.05 18.28 -3.01
N ILE A 458 1.31 17.17 -2.93
CA ILE A 458 0.14 16.91 -3.78
C ILE A 458 -0.97 17.93 -3.49
N ILE A 459 -1.27 18.17 -2.20
CA ILE A 459 -2.30 19.14 -1.80
C ILE A 459 -1.94 20.56 -2.24
N ILE A 460 -0.69 20.97 -2.00
CA ILE A 460 -0.20 22.30 -2.40
C ILE A 460 -0.29 22.49 -3.92
N SER A 461 0.12 21.48 -4.69
CA SER A 461 -0.01 21.49 -6.16
C SER A 461 -1.47 21.59 -6.62
N GLY A 462 -2.38 20.84 -6.00
CA GLY A 462 -3.81 20.92 -6.30
C GLY A 462 -4.37 22.33 -6.07
N VAL A 463 -4.04 22.95 -4.94
CA VAL A 463 -4.43 24.35 -4.64
C VAL A 463 -3.83 25.33 -5.65
N PHE A 464 -2.56 25.15 -6.02
CA PHE A 464 -1.89 26.00 -7.02
C PHE A 464 -2.57 25.90 -8.39
N ILE A 465 -2.85 24.69 -8.88
CA ILE A 465 -3.46 24.48 -10.19
C ILE A 465 -4.88 25.06 -10.24
N LEU A 466 -5.66 24.92 -9.16
CA LEU A 466 -7.01 25.49 -9.07
C LEU A 466 -7.02 27.03 -9.11
N ARG A 467 -6.01 27.68 -8.50
CA ARG A 467 -5.92 29.14 -8.46
C ARG A 467 -5.25 29.73 -9.71
N ALA A 468 -4.10 29.20 -10.10
CA ALA A 468 -3.29 29.74 -11.18
C ALA A 468 -3.79 29.34 -12.57
N LYS A 469 -4.61 28.28 -12.68
CA LYS A 469 -5.15 27.74 -13.94
C LYS A 469 -4.09 27.64 -15.05
N PRO A 470 -2.97 26.92 -14.82
CA PRO A 470 -1.87 26.87 -15.78
C PRO A 470 -2.28 26.18 -17.09
N ASN A 471 -1.69 26.63 -18.19
CA ASN A 471 -1.75 25.96 -19.49
C ASN A 471 -1.08 24.57 -19.40
N ALA A 472 -1.56 23.55 -20.13
CA ALA A 472 -0.99 22.21 -20.04
C ALA A 472 0.45 22.11 -20.56
N ARG A 473 0.94 23.03 -21.41
CA ARG A 473 2.39 23.11 -21.72
C ARG A 473 3.22 23.41 -20.47
N PHE A 474 2.75 24.33 -19.61
CA PHE A 474 3.43 24.65 -18.35
C PHE A 474 3.40 23.45 -17.41
N VAL A 475 2.26 22.76 -17.32
CA VAL A 475 2.12 21.55 -16.49
C VAL A 475 3.07 20.45 -16.97
N ALA A 476 3.16 20.21 -18.28
CA ALA A 476 4.08 19.21 -18.83
C ALA A 476 5.56 19.58 -18.60
N ALA A 477 5.92 20.86 -18.72
CA ALA A 477 7.27 21.33 -18.39
C ALA A 477 7.59 21.14 -16.90
N TRP A 478 6.62 21.41 -16.01
CA TRP A 478 6.78 21.21 -14.58
C TRP A 478 7.02 19.75 -14.22
N ILE A 479 6.31 18.80 -14.85
CA ILE A 479 6.52 17.36 -14.67
C ILE A 479 7.95 16.96 -15.09
N ALA A 480 8.42 17.43 -16.24
CA ALA A 480 9.80 17.17 -16.66
C ALA A 480 10.81 17.75 -15.67
N PHE A 481 10.57 18.97 -15.18
CA PHE A 481 11.44 19.63 -14.20
C PHE A 481 11.52 18.87 -12.87
N THR A 482 10.38 18.42 -12.33
CA THR A 482 10.38 17.66 -11.07
C THR A 482 11.06 16.30 -11.23
N ALA A 483 10.92 15.64 -12.39
CA ALA A 483 11.61 14.37 -12.68
C ALA A 483 13.13 14.51 -12.66
N ILE A 484 13.70 15.54 -13.30
CA ILE A 484 15.15 15.76 -13.32
C ILE A 484 15.68 16.18 -11.94
N VAL A 485 14.94 17.04 -11.21
CA VAL A 485 15.33 17.44 -9.84
C VAL A 485 15.32 16.22 -8.91
N TYR A 486 14.33 15.35 -9.02
CA TYR A 486 14.25 14.13 -8.23
C TYR A 486 15.39 13.15 -8.58
N ALA A 487 15.74 13.01 -9.87
CA ALA A 487 16.87 12.20 -10.31
C ALA A 487 18.22 12.73 -9.77
N ILE A 488 18.45 14.05 -9.82
CA ILE A 488 19.63 14.69 -9.21
C ILE A 488 19.65 14.43 -7.71
N GLY A 489 18.50 14.56 -7.04
CA GLY A 489 18.37 14.26 -5.62
C GLY A 489 18.77 12.84 -5.26
N MET A 490 18.31 11.86 -6.03
CA MET A 490 18.74 10.46 -5.87
C MET A 490 20.26 10.31 -6.08
N GLY A 491 20.83 11.00 -7.07
CA GLY A 491 22.28 11.04 -7.28
C GLY A 491 23.05 11.61 -6.08
N VAL A 492 22.53 12.63 -5.40
CA VAL A 492 23.12 13.16 -4.17
C VAL A 492 23.02 12.14 -3.02
N LEU A 493 21.85 11.51 -2.85
CA LEU A 493 21.61 10.52 -1.80
C LEU A 493 22.49 9.26 -1.96
N MET A 494 22.97 8.94 -3.17
CA MET A 494 23.95 7.86 -3.39
C MET A 494 25.24 8.03 -2.58
N PHE A 495 25.62 9.26 -2.23
CA PHE A 495 26.86 9.55 -1.49
C PHE A 495 26.63 9.80 0.01
N ILE A 496 25.38 9.78 0.47
CA ILE A 496 25.03 10.06 1.87
C ILE A 496 24.60 8.77 2.56
N GLY A 497 25.45 8.27 3.43
CA GLY A 497 25.09 7.22 4.37
C GLY A 497 26.15 7.05 5.45
N CYS A 498 26.15 5.89 6.09
CA CYS A 498 27.04 5.59 7.19
C CYS A 498 28.07 4.54 6.76
N PRO A 499 29.35 4.70 7.14
CA PRO A 499 30.37 3.71 6.87
C PRO A 499 30.20 2.46 7.77
N MET A 500 30.84 1.34 7.40
CA MET A 500 30.77 0.02 8.07
C MET A 500 32.09 -0.37 8.75
N ASP A 501 32.85 0.62 9.18
CA ASP A 501 34.18 0.57 9.77
C ASP A 501 34.19 0.09 11.24
N ASP A 502 33.02 -0.06 11.85
CA ASP A 502 32.85 -0.66 13.18
C ASP A 502 32.85 -2.20 13.17
N PHE A 503 32.74 -2.85 11.99
CA PHE A 503 32.81 -4.31 11.90
C PHE A 503 34.25 -4.82 11.96
N ALA A 504 34.55 -5.64 12.97
CA ALA A 504 35.85 -6.28 13.10
C ALA A 504 36.04 -7.36 12.03
N GLY A 505 37.17 -7.29 11.29
CA GLY A 505 37.56 -8.29 10.28
C GLY A 505 36.88 -8.12 8.93
N LEU A 506 36.05 -7.08 8.74
CA LEU A 506 35.48 -6.80 7.43
C LEU A 506 36.53 -6.12 6.53
N VAL A 507 36.93 -6.81 5.45
CA VAL A 507 37.91 -6.29 4.49
C VAL A 507 37.28 -6.15 3.12
N SER A 508 37.33 -4.95 2.57
CA SER A 508 36.88 -4.67 1.19
C SER A 508 37.99 -5.04 0.19
N HIS A 509 37.67 -5.97 -0.71
CA HIS A 509 38.59 -6.41 -1.75
C HIS A 509 38.56 -5.48 -2.97
N SER A 510 39.61 -5.53 -3.80
CA SER A 510 39.76 -4.66 -4.99
C SER A 510 38.68 -4.85 -6.06
N ASN A 511 37.94 -5.97 -6.03
CA ASN A 511 36.78 -6.24 -6.87
C ASN A 511 35.48 -5.54 -6.38
N GLY A 512 35.55 -4.76 -5.29
CA GLY A 512 34.42 -4.07 -4.69
C GLY A 512 33.54 -4.94 -3.80
N LEU A 513 33.93 -6.20 -3.54
CA LEU A 513 33.22 -7.11 -2.65
C LEU A 513 33.87 -7.11 -1.26
N SER A 514 33.07 -7.04 -0.20
CA SER A 514 33.57 -7.13 1.18
C SER A 514 33.48 -8.57 1.70
N SER A 515 34.47 -9.01 2.47
CA SER A 515 34.45 -10.33 3.11
C SER A 515 35.01 -10.26 4.53
N PHE A 516 34.58 -11.20 5.37
CA PHE A 516 35.11 -11.34 6.73
C PHE A 516 36.42 -12.15 6.73
N GLU A 517 37.48 -11.52 7.19
CA GLU A 517 38.76 -12.13 7.53
C GLU A 517 38.88 -12.33 9.04
N PRO A 518 39.70 -13.31 9.50
CA PRO A 518 39.93 -13.52 10.92
C PRO A 518 40.59 -12.28 11.56
N VAL A 519 39.97 -11.75 12.61
CA VAL A 519 40.47 -10.57 13.35
C VAL A 519 41.71 -10.91 14.19
N CYS A 520 41.80 -12.17 14.62
CA CYS A 520 42.74 -12.67 15.60
C CYS A 520 43.04 -14.15 15.34
N GLU A 521 44.22 -14.60 15.75
CA GLU A 521 44.62 -16.00 15.69
C GLU A 521 44.12 -16.75 16.93
N ALA A 522 42.79 -16.78 17.11
CA ALA A 522 42.17 -17.50 18.22
C ALA A 522 42.19 -19.01 17.96
N THR A 523 42.49 -19.81 18.98
CA THR A 523 42.46 -21.28 18.94
C THR A 523 41.03 -21.82 19.07
N CYS A 524 40.10 -21.28 18.27
CA CYS A 524 38.68 -21.62 18.28
C CYS A 524 38.27 -22.11 16.88
N ASP A 525 37.63 -23.28 16.79
CA ASP A 525 37.01 -23.74 15.54
C ASP A 525 35.60 -23.14 15.41
N CYS A 526 35.51 -21.98 14.76
CA CYS A 526 34.26 -21.23 14.65
C CYS A 526 33.50 -21.56 13.37
N VAL A 527 32.21 -21.86 13.52
CA VAL A 527 31.31 -22.08 12.38
C VAL A 527 31.02 -20.74 11.67
N ARG A 528 31.40 -20.62 10.40
CA ARG A 528 31.26 -19.37 9.61
C ARG A 528 29.89 -19.13 8.98
N ASN A 529 28.97 -20.09 9.08
CA ASN A 529 27.64 -20.00 8.44
C ASN A 529 26.54 -19.42 9.35
N LYS A 530 26.86 -19.11 10.61
CA LYS A 530 25.88 -18.68 11.60
C LYS A 530 26.27 -17.32 12.18
N PHE A 531 25.60 -16.29 11.67
CA PHE A 531 25.84 -14.89 12.02
C PHE A 531 25.08 -14.51 13.30
N SER A 532 25.79 -14.08 14.33
CA SER A 532 25.19 -13.73 15.62
C SER A 532 25.97 -12.55 16.21
N PRO A 533 25.71 -11.32 15.72
CA PRO A 533 26.57 -10.18 16.00
C PRO A 533 26.61 -9.86 17.48
N ILE A 534 27.79 -9.48 17.95
CA ILE A 534 28.00 -8.99 19.32
C ILE A 534 28.70 -7.64 19.27
N CYS A 535 28.32 -6.75 20.18
CA CYS A 535 28.96 -5.47 20.37
C CYS A 535 29.97 -5.58 21.51
N SER A 536 31.23 -5.29 21.22
CA SER A 536 32.29 -5.26 22.21
C SER A 536 32.35 -3.91 22.92
N ALA A 537 32.92 -3.88 24.14
CA ALA A 537 33.12 -2.66 24.92
C ALA A 537 33.98 -1.59 24.20
N ASP A 538 34.75 -1.98 23.18
CA ASP A 538 35.54 -1.08 22.31
C ASP A 538 34.71 -0.45 21.16
N GLY A 539 33.39 -0.69 21.12
CA GLY A 539 32.50 -0.15 20.10
C GLY A 539 32.58 -0.85 18.75
N LYS A 540 33.22 -2.03 18.68
CA LYS A 540 33.30 -2.84 17.45
C LYS A 540 32.30 -4.00 17.46
N THR A 541 31.69 -4.22 16.29
CA THR A 541 30.78 -5.34 16.06
C THR A 541 31.55 -6.54 15.52
N TYR A 542 31.49 -7.69 16.20
CA TYR A 542 32.10 -8.95 15.75
C TYR A 542 31.06 -9.88 15.12
N PHE A 543 31.48 -10.75 14.20
CA PHE A 543 30.60 -11.70 13.49
C PHE A 543 29.84 -12.64 14.43
N SER A 544 30.52 -13.17 15.45
CA SER A 544 29.92 -13.94 16.53
C SER A 544 30.80 -13.96 17.79
N ALA A 545 30.25 -14.45 18.90
CA ALA A 545 30.98 -14.63 20.16
C ALA A 545 32.24 -15.51 19.99
N CYS A 546 32.17 -16.59 19.18
CA CYS A 546 33.32 -17.43 18.87
C CYS A 546 34.39 -16.66 18.08
N HIS A 547 34.00 -15.86 17.08
CA HIS A 547 34.96 -15.08 16.29
C HIS A 547 35.62 -13.96 17.11
N ALA A 548 35.00 -13.53 18.22
CA ALA A 548 35.62 -12.67 19.22
C ALA A 548 36.44 -13.42 20.28
N GLY A 549 36.46 -14.76 20.23
CA GLY A 549 37.17 -15.62 21.17
C GLY A 549 36.55 -15.68 22.57
N CYS A 550 35.24 -15.43 22.72
CA CYS A 550 34.55 -15.46 24.01
C CYS A 550 34.31 -16.89 24.49
N SER A 551 34.76 -17.21 25.70
CA SER A 551 34.61 -18.54 26.29
C SER A 551 33.48 -18.65 27.31
N ASN A 552 32.97 -17.53 27.84
CA ASN A 552 31.96 -17.51 28.90
C ASN A 552 30.82 -16.52 28.61
N TYR A 553 29.70 -16.68 29.32
CA TYR A 553 28.48 -15.89 29.13
C TYR A 553 27.71 -15.67 30.44
N THR A 554 26.91 -14.61 30.46
CA THR A 554 25.95 -14.33 31.54
C THR A 554 24.53 -14.57 31.04
N VAL A 555 23.69 -15.06 31.94
CA VAL A 555 22.27 -15.27 31.69
C VAL A 555 21.50 -14.35 32.62
N VAL A 556 20.61 -13.54 32.06
CA VAL A 556 19.66 -12.72 32.80
C VAL A 556 18.26 -13.27 32.47
N ASP A 557 17.53 -13.70 33.49
CA ASP A 557 16.15 -14.22 33.39
C ASP A 557 15.96 -15.32 32.34
N GLY A 558 16.90 -16.26 32.28
CA GLY A 558 16.82 -17.40 31.35
C GLY A 558 17.12 -17.03 29.89
N LYS A 559 17.71 -15.87 29.61
CA LYS A 559 18.24 -15.50 28.29
C LYS A 559 19.69 -15.04 28.39
N VAL A 560 20.50 -15.37 27.38
CA VAL A 560 21.89 -14.88 27.29
C VAL A 560 21.84 -13.35 27.14
N ALA A 561 22.65 -12.65 27.93
CA ALA A 561 22.69 -11.18 27.98
C ALA A 561 24.06 -10.61 27.57
N SER A 562 25.16 -11.16 28.11
CA SER A 562 26.51 -10.74 27.75
C SER A 562 27.49 -11.90 27.68
N PHE A 563 28.60 -11.67 26.98
CA PHE A 563 29.74 -12.56 26.85
C PHE A 563 30.95 -11.97 27.57
N TYR A 564 31.79 -12.82 28.13
CA TYR A 564 33.03 -12.42 28.79
C TYR A 564 34.15 -13.42 28.51
N ASN A 565 35.38 -13.05 28.86
CA ASN A 565 36.61 -13.77 28.51
C ASN A 565 36.80 -13.90 26.98
N CYS A 566 36.65 -12.77 26.27
CA CYS A 566 36.84 -12.70 24.83
C CYS A 566 38.30 -12.39 24.48
N GLN A 567 39.01 -13.32 23.85
CA GLN A 567 40.44 -13.19 23.54
C GLN A 567 40.76 -12.10 22.50
N CYS A 568 39.83 -11.80 21.59
CA CYS A 568 40.06 -10.91 20.46
C CYS A 568 39.63 -9.48 20.70
N ILE A 569 39.07 -9.21 21.88
CA ILE A 569 38.62 -7.89 22.32
C ILE A 569 39.73 -7.25 23.16
N GLY A 570 39.96 -5.94 23.02
CA GLY A 570 40.86 -5.20 23.93
C GLY A 570 42.36 -5.41 23.70
N THR A 571 42.78 -5.91 22.54
CA THR A 571 44.20 -6.19 22.23
C THR A 571 45.08 -4.95 22.07
N ASN A 572 44.52 -3.74 22.05
CA ASN A 572 45.27 -2.48 21.98
C ASN A 572 44.81 -1.47 23.05
N LEU A 573 45.74 -1.15 23.96
CA LEU A 573 45.79 -0.06 24.97
C LEU A 573 45.17 -0.33 26.37
N THR A 574 46.07 -0.33 27.37
CA THR A 574 45.96 0.20 28.74
C THR A 574 44.56 0.65 29.21
N ALA A 575 43.62 -0.27 29.36
CA ALA A 575 42.32 -0.04 29.97
C ALA A 575 41.99 -1.17 30.96
N PRO A 576 41.17 -0.90 32.00
CA PRO A 576 40.92 -1.84 33.09
C PRO A 576 40.22 -3.13 32.62
N GLU A 577 40.25 -4.17 33.47
CA GLU A 577 39.72 -5.54 33.28
C GLU A 577 38.23 -5.65 32.86
N THR A 578 37.51 -4.53 32.71
CA THR A 578 36.13 -4.46 32.19
C THR A 578 36.01 -4.53 30.67
N THR A 579 37.14 -4.56 29.95
CA THR A 579 37.21 -4.45 28.48
C THR A 579 36.98 -5.75 27.71
N ASN A 580 37.05 -6.93 28.33
CA ASN A 580 36.86 -8.23 27.65
C ASN A 580 35.41 -8.73 27.66
N THR A 581 34.45 -7.80 27.64
CA THR A 581 33.02 -8.11 27.66
C THR A 581 32.35 -7.63 26.38
N ALA A 582 31.32 -8.35 25.95
CA ALA A 582 30.51 -8.01 24.79
C ALA A 582 29.02 -8.24 25.07
N THR A 583 28.17 -7.44 24.47
CA THR A 583 26.71 -7.56 24.52
C THR A 583 26.16 -8.10 23.20
N ILE A 584 24.95 -8.63 23.21
CA ILE A 584 24.30 -9.15 21.99
C ILE A 584 23.82 -8.00 21.10
N GLY A 585 23.99 -8.15 19.79
CA GLY A 585 23.52 -7.19 18.79
C GLY A 585 24.64 -6.38 18.16
N TYR A 586 24.24 -5.40 17.37
CA TYR A 586 25.16 -4.45 16.75
C TYR A 586 25.55 -3.37 17.75
N CYS A 587 26.75 -2.80 17.60
CA CYS A 587 27.07 -1.57 18.33
C CYS A 587 26.20 -0.41 17.87
N GLU A 588 25.91 0.50 18.80
CA GLU A 588 25.19 1.74 18.50
C GLU A 588 25.99 2.57 17.49
N LEU A 589 25.29 3.01 16.44
CA LEU A 589 25.89 3.76 15.34
C LEU A 589 25.49 5.23 15.45
N GLU A 590 26.40 6.09 15.92
CA GLU A 590 26.20 7.53 15.91
C GLU A 590 26.47 8.11 14.51
N CYS A 591 25.44 8.11 13.65
CA CYS A 591 25.57 8.60 12.28
C CYS A 591 24.89 9.97 12.09
N SER A 592 25.68 11.05 12.06
CA SER A 592 25.16 12.41 11.80
C SER A 592 24.53 12.55 10.41
N ASN A 593 24.98 11.76 9.44
CA ASN A 593 24.49 11.77 8.06
C ASN A 593 23.02 11.31 7.94
N PHE A 594 22.48 10.64 8.97
CA PHE A 594 21.08 10.23 9.00
C PHE A 594 20.10 11.41 8.83
N TRP A 595 20.26 12.47 9.62
CA TRP A 595 19.37 13.63 9.56
C TRP A 595 19.49 14.39 8.25
N VAL A 596 20.71 14.48 7.71
CA VAL A 596 20.97 15.09 6.39
C VAL A 596 20.27 14.30 5.29
N TYR A 597 20.39 12.97 5.31
CA TYR A 597 19.69 12.08 4.38
C TYR A 597 18.18 12.30 4.44
N MET A 598 17.59 12.32 5.64
CA MET A 598 16.14 12.47 5.80
C MET A 598 15.62 13.81 5.30
N ILE A 599 16.31 14.92 5.62
CA ILE A 599 15.92 16.26 5.15
C ILE A 599 15.96 16.32 3.62
N LEU A 600 17.05 15.86 3.01
CA LEU A 600 17.18 15.87 1.55
C LEU A 600 16.15 14.96 0.88
N PHE A 601 15.96 13.75 1.40
CA PHE A 601 14.95 12.81 0.91
C PHE A 601 13.55 13.44 0.94
N SER A 602 13.15 14.03 2.07
CA SER A 602 11.84 14.70 2.20
C SER A 602 11.69 15.88 1.23
N VAL A 603 12.73 16.71 1.04
CA VAL A 603 12.70 17.85 0.10
C VAL A 603 12.51 17.37 -1.34
N PHE A 604 13.28 16.37 -1.79
CA PHE A 604 13.18 15.86 -3.15
C PHE A 604 11.84 15.15 -3.40
N VAL A 605 11.36 14.36 -2.44
CA VAL A 605 10.03 13.73 -2.51
C VAL A 605 8.92 14.78 -2.57
N PHE A 606 9.02 15.84 -1.77
CA PHE A 606 8.05 16.94 -1.79
C PHE A 606 7.99 17.61 -3.17
N ILE A 607 9.14 17.98 -3.73
CA ILE A 607 9.20 18.61 -5.06
C ILE A 607 8.59 17.68 -6.11
N HIS A 608 8.97 16.40 -6.10
CA HIS A 608 8.44 15.41 -7.03
C HIS A 608 6.91 15.24 -6.91
N SER A 609 6.37 15.22 -5.69
CA SER A 609 4.93 14.99 -5.51
C SER A 609 4.06 16.13 -6.04
N THR A 610 4.61 17.34 -6.21
CA THR A 610 3.88 18.45 -6.82
C THR A 610 3.49 18.21 -8.29
N SER A 611 4.15 17.31 -9.02
CA SER A 611 3.77 16.98 -10.41
C SER A 611 2.55 16.06 -10.52
N GLU A 612 2.13 15.39 -9.44
CA GLU A 612 1.15 14.30 -9.51
C GLU A 612 -0.25 14.77 -9.91
N VAL A 613 -0.70 15.93 -9.42
CA VAL A 613 -2.01 16.50 -9.80
C VAL A 613 -1.99 16.93 -11.28
N GLY A 614 -0.90 17.56 -11.72
CA GLY A 614 -0.71 17.97 -13.10
C GLY A 614 -0.67 16.79 -14.07
N SER A 615 -0.03 15.71 -13.64
CA SER A 615 0.03 14.42 -14.33
C SER A 615 -1.36 13.88 -14.67
N MET A 616 -2.26 13.84 -13.69
CA MET A 616 -3.63 13.36 -13.87
C MET A 616 -4.47 14.29 -14.77
N LEU A 617 -4.32 15.60 -14.64
CA LEU A 617 -5.05 16.57 -15.46
C LEU A 617 -4.67 16.51 -16.94
N LEU A 618 -3.39 16.28 -17.26
CA LEU A 618 -2.95 16.08 -18.64
C LEU A 618 -3.62 14.87 -19.29
N ILE A 619 -3.77 13.76 -18.54
CA ILE A 619 -4.45 12.56 -19.01
C ILE A 619 -5.91 12.87 -19.36
N LEU A 620 -6.63 13.53 -18.45
CA LEU A 620 -8.05 13.84 -18.64
C LEU A 620 -8.31 14.82 -19.80
N ARG A 621 -7.34 15.66 -20.16
CA ARG A 621 -7.45 16.66 -21.23
C ARG A 621 -7.02 16.13 -22.60
N CYS A 622 -6.25 15.05 -22.68
CA CYS A 622 -5.78 14.49 -23.94
C CYS A 622 -6.70 13.39 -24.52
N VAL A 623 -7.85 13.13 -23.88
CA VAL A 623 -8.81 12.08 -24.23
C VAL A 623 -10.22 12.64 -24.30
N ASP A 624 -11.01 12.19 -25.29
CA ASP A 624 -12.44 12.53 -25.45
C ASP A 624 -13.22 12.18 -24.16
N PRO A 625 -14.17 13.04 -23.70
CA PRO A 625 -15.00 12.78 -22.53
C PRO A 625 -15.63 11.38 -22.47
N ARG A 626 -15.98 10.80 -23.62
CA ARG A 626 -16.59 9.46 -23.73
C ARG A 626 -15.63 8.32 -23.42
N ASP A 627 -14.32 8.56 -23.55
CA ASP A 627 -13.27 7.55 -23.40
C ASP A 627 -12.45 7.71 -22.10
N LYS A 628 -12.71 8.75 -21.29
CA LYS A 628 -11.97 9.06 -20.05
C LYS A 628 -11.84 7.87 -19.10
N ALA A 629 -12.95 7.19 -18.79
CA ALA A 629 -12.95 6.04 -17.89
C ALA A 629 -12.12 4.87 -18.44
N MET A 630 -12.17 4.64 -19.75
CA MET A 630 -11.40 3.59 -20.41
C MET A 630 -9.91 3.92 -20.49
N ALA A 631 -9.56 5.19 -20.72
CA ALA A 631 -8.18 5.66 -20.71
C ALA A 631 -7.53 5.53 -19.32
N LEU A 632 -8.25 5.90 -18.26
CA LEU A 632 -7.80 5.68 -16.88
C LEU A 632 -7.59 4.18 -16.59
N GLY A 633 -8.50 3.32 -17.07
CA GLY A 633 -8.36 1.87 -16.99
C GLY A 633 -7.13 1.33 -17.73
N LEU A 634 -6.89 1.81 -18.96
CA LEU A 634 -5.74 1.41 -19.78
C LEU A 634 -4.41 1.85 -19.16
N ILE A 635 -4.33 3.08 -18.64
CA ILE A 635 -3.16 3.59 -17.94
C ILE A 635 -2.90 2.78 -16.67
N GLN A 636 -3.94 2.49 -15.88
CA GLN A 636 -3.78 1.69 -14.67
C GLN A 636 -3.34 0.25 -14.99
N PHE A 637 -3.87 -0.34 -16.06
CA PHE A 637 -3.41 -1.62 -16.56
C PHE A 637 -1.92 -1.57 -16.93
N ALA A 638 -1.48 -0.53 -17.63
CA ALA A 638 -0.07 -0.34 -17.99
C ALA A 638 0.83 -0.10 -16.77
N ILE A 639 0.39 0.71 -15.80
CA ILE A 639 1.09 0.94 -14.52
C ILE A 639 1.22 -0.37 -13.75
N GLY A 640 0.15 -1.16 -13.65
CA GLY A 640 0.20 -2.48 -13.01
C GLY A 640 1.22 -3.39 -13.70
N LEU A 641 1.10 -3.54 -15.02
CA LEU A 641 1.88 -4.50 -15.80
C LEU A 641 3.37 -4.13 -15.91
N PHE A 642 3.68 -2.86 -16.20
CA PHE A 642 5.04 -2.41 -16.49
C PHE A 642 5.68 -1.63 -15.35
N GLY A 643 4.91 -1.20 -14.35
CA GLY A 643 5.40 -0.48 -13.17
C GLY A 643 5.39 -1.37 -11.93
N ASN A 644 4.20 -1.65 -11.40
CA ASN A 644 4.04 -2.25 -10.08
C ASN A 644 4.45 -3.74 -10.01
N VAL A 645 4.25 -4.54 -11.07
CA VAL A 645 4.72 -5.94 -11.10
C VAL A 645 6.25 -6.04 -11.11
N PRO A 646 6.98 -5.38 -12.04
CA PRO A 646 8.45 -5.49 -12.06
C PRO A 646 9.13 -4.77 -10.90
N CYS A 647 8.51 -3.73 -10.34
CA CYS A 647 9.09 -2.89 -9.29
C CYS A 647 9.62 -3.69 -8.07
N PRO A 648 8.82 -4.47 -7.33
CA PRO A 648 9.31 -5.20 -6.17
C PRO A 648 10.34 -6.28 -6.52
N ILE A 649 10.28 -6.83 -7.75
CA ILE A 649 11.22 -7.83 -8.24
C ILE A 649 12.59 -7.19 -8.49
N VAL A 650 12.62 -6.04 -9.17
CA VAL A 650 13.84 -5.28 -9.47
C VAL A 650 14.47 -4.78 -8.17
N TYR A 651 13.70 -4.10 -7.31
CA TYR A 651 14.25 -3.58 -6.05
C TYR A 651 14.60 -4.69 -5.06
N GLY A 652 13.85 -5.80 -5.04
CA GLY A 652 14.23 -6.98 -4.26
C GLY A 652 15.56 -7.58 -4.72
N ALA A 653 15.81 -7.64 -6.03
CA ALA A 653 17.10 -8.07 -6.57
C ALA A 653 18.23 -7.06 -6.27
N VAL A 654 17.94 -5.76 -6.26
CA VAL A 654 18.90 -4.72 -5.83
C VAL A 654 19.30 -4.93 -4.38
N VAL A 655 18.34 -5.16 -3.48
CA VAL A 655 18.60 -5.44 -2.06
C VAL A 655 19.46 -6.70 -1.92
N ASP A 656 19.07 -7.79 -2.58
CA ASP A 656 19.80 -9.07 -2.53
C ASP A 656 21.22 -8.97 -3.10
N SER A 657 21.45 -8.11 -4.10
CA SER A 657 22.78 -7.89 -4.70
C SER A 657 23.80 -7.29 -3.72
N ALA A 658 23.31 -6.59 -2.68
CA ALA A 658 24.14 -6.01 -1.64
C ALA A 658 24.37 -6.97 -0.46
N CYS A 659 23.87 -8.20 -0.51
CA CYS A 659 24.02 -9.12 0.61
C CYS A 659 25.48 -9.58 0.80
N LEU A 660 25.99 -9.40 2.02
CA LEU A 660 27.31 -9.90 2.44
C LEU A 660 27.21 -11.27 3.12
N VAL A 661 26.20 -11.45 3.97
CA VAL A 661 26.04 -12.68 4.78
C VAL A 661 24.68 -13.30 4.53
N TRP A 662 24.68 -14.35 3.72
CA TRP A 662 23.50 -15.15 3.43
C TRP A 662 23.24 -16.18 4.53
N GLU A 663 21.98 -16.33 4.91
CA GLU A 663 21.55 -17.56 5.57
C GLU A 663 21.38 -18.68 4.55
N TYR A 664 21.68 -19.91 4.96
CA TYR A 664 21.49 -21.09 4.14
C TYR A 664 20.63 -22.12 4.88
N ALA A 665 19.55 -22.55 4.24
CA ALA A 665 18.71 -23.64 4.71
C ALA A 665 18.87 -24.83 3.75
N CYS A 666 19.57 -25.88 4.18
CA CYS A 666 19.82 -27.09 3.38
C CYS A 666 20.48 -26.83 1.99
N GLY A 667 21.36 -25.83 1.90
CA GLY A 667 22.08 -25.47 0.67
C GLY A 667 21.37 -24.44 -0.22
N GLU A 668 20.11 -24.11 0.08
CA GLU A 668 19.37 -23.01 -0.56
C GLU A 668 19.58 -21.70 0.20
N ARG A 669 19.66 -20.58 -0.53
CA ARG A 669 19.83 -19.23 0.06
C ARG A 669 18.54 -18.75 0.71
N GLY A 670 18.61 -18.35 1.98
CA GLY A 670 17.51 -17.79 2.78
C GLY A 670 17.56 -16.27 2.90
N ALA A 671 17.21 -15.73 4.07
CA ALA A 671 17.29 -14.30 4.32
C ALA A 671 18.76 -13.83 4.38
N CYS A 672 18.98 -12.55 4.09
CA CYS A 672 20.29 -11.94 4.24
C CYS A 672 20.40 -11.19 5.57
N TRP A 673 21.43 -11.51 6.35
CA TRP A 673 21.69 -10.99 7.69
C TRP A 673 22.34 -9.61 7.68
N LEU A 674 23.30 -9.41 6.79
CA LEU A 674 24.09 -8.19 6.70
C LEU A 674 24.26 -7.80 5.23
N TYR A 675 24.01 -6.53 4.94
CA TYR A 675 24.16 -5.95 3.61
C TYR A 675 25.35 -5.00 3.58
N ASP A 676 26.03 -4.92 2.45
CA ASP A 676 27.06 -3.92 2.19
C ASP A 676 26.37 -2.56 1.98
N SER A 677 26.58 -1.66 2.94
CA SER A 677 25.93 -0.36 2.91
C SER A 677 26.27 0.47 1.67
N ASN A 678 27.48 0.34 1.11
CA ASN A 678 27.88 1.12 -0.06
C ASN A 678 27.21 0.59 -1.33
N VAL A 679 27.28 -0.73 -1.55
CA VAL A 679 26.62 -1.37 -2.71
C VAL A 679 25.12 -1.11 -2.66
N PHE A 680 24.50 -1.33 -1.50
CA PHE A 680 23.06 -1.14 -1.33
C PHE A 680 22.66 0.31 -1.67
N ARG A 681 23.33 1.32 -1.09
CA ARG A 681 23.00 2.73 -1.34
C ARG A 681 23.17 3.12 -2.80
N MET A 682 24.26 2.69 -3.44
CA MET A 682 24.56 3.03 -4.84
C MET A 682 23.55 2.43 -5.80
N PHE A 683 23.24 1.14 -5.69
CA PHE A 683 22.27 0.50 -6.59
C PHE A 683 20.83 0.94 -6.31
N TYR A 684 20.47 1.16 -5.04
CA TYR A 684 19.12 1.54 -4.64
C TYR A 684 18.72 2.94 -5.16
N HIS A 685 19.54 3.95 -4.88
CA HIS A 685 19.28 5.31 -5.39
C HIS A 685 19.67 5.45 -6.86
N GLY A 686 20.72 4.77 -7.31
CA GLY A 686 21.15 4.79 -8.71
C GLY A 686 20.11 4.21 -9.66
N THR A 687 19.45 3.10 -9.29
CA THR A 687 18.33 2.53 -10.07
C THR A 687 17.17 3.52 -10.12
N THR A 688 16.81 4.12 -8.98
CA THR A 688 15.75 5.13 -8.88
C THR A 688 16.04 6.34 -9.79
N GLY A 689 17.23 6.93 -9.65
CA GLY A 689 17.67 8.07 -10.45
C GLY A 689 17.77 7.76 -11.94
N GLY A 690 18.30 6.59 -12.31
CA GLY A 690 18.41 6.17 -13.71
C GLY A 690 17.05 6.03 -14.40
N ILE A 691 16.05 5.45 -13.72
CA ILE A 691 14.69 5.31 -14.26
C ILE A 691 14.02 6.69 -14.40
N LEU A 692 14.28 7.62 -13.47
CA LEU A 692 13.75 8.98 -13.55
C LEU A 692 14.41 9.83 -14.64
N ILE A 693 15.69 9.61 -14.96
CA ILE A 693 16.33 10.23 -16.13
C ILE A 693 15.63 9.77 -17.41
N LEU A 694 15.27 8.48 -17.50
CA LEU A 694 14.48 7.98 -18.62
C LEU A 694 13.08 8.61 -18.63
N ALA A 695 12.44 8.76 -17.46
CA ALA A 695 11.15 9.44 -17.33
C ALA A 695 11.21 10.88 -17.85
N PHE A 696 12.25 11.63 -17.47
CA PHE A 696 12.52 12.99 -17.94
C PHE A 696 12.64 13.08 -19.46
N VAL A 697 13.36 12.15 -20.10
CA VAL A 697 13.47 12.11 -21.56
C VAL A 697 12.09 11.92 -22.21
N VAL A 698 11.26 11.04 -21.66
CA VAL A 698 9.88 10.85 -22.14
C VAL A 698 9.02 12.09 -21.90
N ASP A 699 9.19 12.77 -20.76
CA ASP A 699 8.44 13.98 -20.44
C ASP A 699 8.79 15.15 -21.35
N ILE A 700 10.03 15.26 -21.83
CA ILE A 700 10.39 16.25 -22.85
C ILE A 700 9.55 16.02 -24.13
N VAL A 701 9.37 14.75 -24.53
CA VAL A 701 8.53 14.41 -25.68
C VAL A 701 7.06 14.76 -25.41
N VAL A 702 6.56 14.47 -24.20
CA VAL A 702 5.20 14.86 -23.78
C VAL A 702 5.04 16.38 -23.79
N TRP A 703 6.03 17.14 -23.31
CA TRP A 703 6.02 18.60 -23.31
C TRP A 703 6.00 19.19 -24.72
N TYR A 704 6.82 18.64 -25.62
CA TYR A 704 6.82 19.03 -27.05
C TYR A 704 5.46 18.77 -27.71
N LYS A 705 4.88 17.57 -27.48
CA LYS A 705 3.56 17.20 -28.03
C LYS A 705 2.38 17.86 -27.31
N ALA A 706 2.51 18.26 -26.06
CA ALA A 706 1.47 18.99 -25.32
C ALA A 706 1.11 20.32 -26.00
N GLY A 707 2.00 20.80 -26.88
CA GLY A 707 1.77 21.99 -27.65
C GLY A 707 0.79 21.88 -28.81
N SER A 708 0.44 20.66 -29.26
CA SER A 708 -0.59 20.42 -30.26
C SER A 708 -1.97 20.20 -29.65
N ILE A 709 -2.11 20.31 -28.33
CA ILE A 709 -3.42 20.30 -27.64
C ILE A 709 -4.02 21.70 -27.81
N SER A 710 -5.08 21.83 -28.60
CA SER A 710 -5.88 23.06 -28.69
C SER A 710 -6.63 23.26 -27.36
N PHE A 711 -6.40 24.38 -26.69
CA PHE A 711 -7.03 24.75 -25.41
C PHE A 711 -8.38 25.43 -25.55
N VAL A 712 -8.90 25.54 -26.76
CA VAL A 712 -10.12 26.27 -27.05
C VAL A 712 -11.17 25.25 -27.45
N GLU A 713 -12.07 24.94 -26.52
CA GLU A 713 -13.47 24.51 -26.72
C GLU A 713 -14.03 24.01 -25.37
N GLU A 714 -14.28 24.95 -24.46
CA GLU A 714 -15.27 24.75 -23.38
C GLU A 714 -15.87 26.10 -22.92
N GLN A 715 -15.20 27.24 -23.18
CA GLN A 715 -15.80 28.57 -22.97
C GLN A 715 -16.76 29.01 -24.10
N ASP A 716 -16.49 28.64 -25.36
CA ASP A 716 -17.34 29.07 -26.49
C ASP A 716 -18.72 28.38 -26.53
N VAL A 717 -18.90 27.26 -25.83
CA VAL A 717 -20.19 26.57 -25.73
C VAL A 717 -21.08 27.21 -24.66
N GLU A 718 -20.50 27.72 -23.55
CA GLU A 718 -21.27 28.43 -22.53
C GLU A 718 -21.61 29.87 -22.97
N GLU A 719 -20.71 30.59 -23.65
CA GLU A 719 -21.05 31.92 -24.20
C GLU A 719 -22.06 31.81 -25.36
N GLY A 720 -21.89 30.85 -26.27
CA GLY A 720 -22.84 30.61 -27.36
C GLY A 720 -24.24 30.22 -26.87
N THR A 721 -24.35 29.36 -25.84
CA THR A 721 -25.66 28.95 -25.30
C THR A 721 -26.31 30.01 -24.41
N VAL A 722 -25.53 30.84 -23.71
CA VAL A 722 -26.05 31.98 -22.93
C VAL A 722 -26.49 33.11 -23.86
N GLU A 723 -25.76 33.37 -24.94
CA GLU A 723 -26.11 34.37 -25.95
C GLU A 723 -27.32 33.91 -26.80
N GLU A 724 -27.43 32.61 -27.11
CA GLU A 724 -28.58 32.01 -27.81
C GLU A 724 -29.84 31.95 -26.90
N MET A 725 -29.68 31.67 -25.59
CA MET A 725 -30.79 31.77 -24.62
C MET A 725 -31.20 33.21 -24.29
N ALA A 726 -30.27 34.17 -24.34
CA ALA A 726 -30.56 35.59 -24.15
C ALA A 726 -31.28 36.19 -25.37
N THR A 727 -30.90 35.79 -26.58
CA THR A 727 -31.57 36.22 -27.83
C THR A 727 -32.97 35.64 -27.94
N LEU A 728 -33.20 34.37 -27.57
CA LEU A 728 -34.55 33.77 -27.50
C LEU A 728 -35.46 34.45 -26.47
N LYS A 729 -34.94 34.78 -25.27
CA LYS A 729 -35.70 35.55 -24.27
C LYS A 729 -36.02 36.98 -24.71
N SER A 730 -35.16 37.60 -25.51
CA SER A 730 -35.41 38.94 -26.06
C SER A 730 -36.47 38.94 -27.16
N GLN A 731 -36.55 37.87 -27.95
CA GLN A 731 -37.57 37.69 -28.99
C GLN A 731 -38.94 37.37 -28.38
N ASP A 732 -38.99 36.55 -27.33
CA ASP A 732 -40.24 36.29 -26.59
C ASP A 732 -40.74 37.54 -25.82
N ALA A 733 -39.84 38.39 -25.32
CA ALA A 733 -40.21 39.65 -24.67
C ALA A 733 -40.74 40.70 -25.68
N GLN A 734 -40.21 40.74 -26.90
CA GLN A 734 -40.70 41.63 -27.96
C GLN A 734 -42.00 41.15 -28.63
N ALA A 735 -42.28 39.84 -28.60
CA ALA A 735 -43.57 39.31 -29.05
C ALA A 735 -44.72 39.61 -28.08
N VAL A 736 -44.43 39.76 -26.78
CA VAL A 736 -45.45 40.05 -25.75
C VAL A 736 -45.80 41.54 -25.67
N ASP A 737 -44.90 42.45 -26.09
CA ASP A 737 -45.16 43.89 -26.09
C ASP A 737 -45.94 44.39 -27.33
N ASN A 738 -46.05 43.58 -28.39
CA ASN A 738 -46.81 43.91 -29.61
C ASN A 738 -48.27 43.43 -29.60
N ASP A 739 -48.71 42.74 -28.55
CA ASP A 739 -50.12 42.31 -28.37
C ASP A 739 -50.90 43.21 -27.38
N TYR A 740 -50.30 44.32 -26.92
CA TYR A 740 -50.91 45.32 -26.03
C TYR A 740 -50.82 46.79 -26.52
N LEU A 741 -50.78 46.97 -27.84
CA LEU A 741 -51.04 48.24 -28.54
C LEU A 741 -51.95 47.95 -29.74
#